data_AF-A0A667G9G6-F1
#
_entry.id   AF-A0A667G9G6-F1
#
_cell.length_a   1.000
_cell.length_b   1.000
_cell.length_c   1.000
_cell.angle_alpha   90.00
_cell.angle_beta   90.00
_cell.angle_gamma   90.00
#
_symmetry.space_group_name_H-M   'P 1'
#
loop_
_entity.id
_entity.type
_entity.pdbx_description
1 polymer ?
#
loop_
_entity_poly.entity_id
_entity_poly.type
_entity_poly.pdbx_seq_one_letter_code
_entity_poly.pdbx_strand_id
1 'polypeptide(L)'
;MEDSTTDTEPEEEEEKDEKDQENPVYAIAPTINIQDERLVDLSTTPAFICLHELHAMGKLPGTRMAELKAKYTLLHDTVISTQESEVQLLQDAKRFTKQIQQQQFHLQQADNFPEAFTTEVSKMREQLLKYQNEYNAVKEREFHNQYRLNSLTEEKNFIIKEFEKIPKPGEMEKKMRILRESTEELRKETMQKKLEIKNLREDLASKQKQLLKEQKELEELLEYQVNLKDEVVHHQAVPVQIGKEIEKTTRKKVEMEKKKIVLEYELEELNDFLKKVETKINSIMEEKEDVIKEVEGKRALLEIKEREYNQLVKLSELTRENEATSLTERGILDLNLRNCLIDKQNYHDELSRKQREKERDFRNLRKMELLLKVSCDALTQTQALHQRLLLEIEAIPKDDSTLSERRRELHKEVEVAKRNLAQQKILSEAESKLVEQQLAEENKLLKEQENMRELAFNLVRMTQIKIDEKEQKSKDFLKAQQKYTNIVKEIKAKDLEIRIHKKKKREIHRRLREFAKLYDTVRNERNKFVNLLHKAHQKVNEIKERHKMSLNELEILRNSAVTQERKLQNSMLKLANNVTIRESMQNDVCKIVAKLQAMKEKKEVQLNNIDRLANMITVIEEEMVQLRKRYEKAVQHRNESGVQLIEREEEVCIFYEKINIQEKMKLNGEIEIHVLEEKIRFLKLKIAEKQRQIHVTQKLLPTKKALDADLAVLQIQFSQCTDRIRDLEKQLINPEGENRTRFIPGKDMTQEEMIKKLDSMNGYRKKIKDATEKMMALVAELSMKQALAIELQKEVMDKEDFIFSCNSRIEKGLPLNKDIEREWLKVLRDEEMYALAIAEKSQEFLAADIRQLPNGVYTTAEPRPNAYIPEAEAALPLPKPYGALAPFKPSEPGANMRHIRKPVIKPIEI
;
A
#
# COMPACT_ATOMS: atom_id res chain seq x y z
N MET A 1 30.12 -102.85 66.80
CA MET A 1 28.97 -102.77 65.86
C MET A 1 28.41 -101.36 65.96
N GLU A 2 29.21 -100.32 65.68
CA GLU A 2 29.85 -99.96 64.39
C GLU A 2 28.81 -99.34 63.42
N ASP A 3 28.99 -98.15 62.86
CA ASP A 3 30.17 -97.26 62.98
C ASP A 3 29.88 -95.75 62.75
N SER A 4 30.95 -94.95 62.85
CA SER A 4 31.17 -93.54 62.47
C SER A 4 30.41 -93.00 61.22
N THR A 5 30.11 -91.70 61.04
CA THR A 5 30.32 -90.45 61.83
C THR A 5 29.46 -89.30 61.24
N THR A 6 29.20 -88.27 62.06
CA THR A 6 28.90 -86.85 61.72
C THR A 6 28.33 -86.47 60.35
N ASP A 7 27.17 -85.81 60.34
CA ASP A 7 27.12 -84.40 59.89
C ASP A 7 26.00 -83.62 60.62
N THR A 8 25.94 -82.28 60.46
CA THR A 8 25.06 -81.41 61.27
C THR A 8 24.19 -80.46 60.45
N GLU A 9 22.89 -80.72 60.43
CA GLU A 9 21.79 -79.94 59.80
C GLU A 9 20.57 -80.03 60.74
N PRO A 10 19.55 -79.11 60.68
CA PRO A 10 18.96 -78.61 59.43
C PRO A 10 18.60 -77.11 59.34
N GLU A 11 18.39 -76.69 58.09
CA GLU A 11 17.26 -75.91 57.51
C GLU A 11 16.44 -75.04 58.50
N GLU A 12 16.36 -73.71 58.36
CA GLU A 12 15.77 -72.92 57.25
C GLU A 12 14.24 -73.10 57.06
N GLU A 13 13.47 -72.10 57.50
CA GLU A 13 12.29 -71.59 56.77
C GLU A 13 12.23 -70.06 56.92
N GLU A 14 11.61 -69.37 55.96
CA GLU A 14 11.71 -67.91 55.78
C GLU A 14 10.78 -67.08 56.70
N GLU A 15 11.24 -65.91 57.15
CA GLU A 15 10.35 -64.73 57.26
C GLU A 15 11.03 -63.48 56.67
N LYS A 16 10.24 -62.48 56.26
CA LYS A 16 10.60 -61.49 55.24
C LYS A 16 10.73 -60.05 55.76
N ASP A 17 11.26 -59.21 54.87
CA ASP A 17 11.19 -57.74 54.87
C ASP A 17 12.01 -56.99 55.94
N GLU A 18 13.31 -56.84 55.68
CA GLU A 18 13.94 -55.53 55.88
C GLU A 18 14.74 -55.13 54.62
N LYS A 19 14.37 -53.99 54.03
CA LYS A 19 15.01 -53.38 52.86
C LYS A 19 15.37 -51.93 53.16
N ASP A 20 16.33 -51.43 52.39
CA ASP A 20 16.63 -50.01 52.23
C ASP A 20 17.16 -49.30 53.49
N GLN A 21 18.21 -49.89 54.11
CA GLN A 21 19.27 -49.04 54.69
C GLN A 21 20.15 -48.53 53.54
N GLU A 22 19.94 -47.29 53.12
CA GLU A 22 20.83 -46.62 52.16
C GLU A 22 22.23 -46.49 52.76
N ASN A 23 23.22 -47.15 52.16
CA ASN A 23 24.63 -46.88 52.47
C ASN A 23 24.92 -45.40 52.18
N PRO A 24 25.44 -44.61 53.14
CA PRO A 24 25.74 -43.21 52.91
C PRO A 24 26.79 -43.09 51.80
N VAL A 25 26.47 -42.28 50.78
CA VAL A 25 27.32 -42.14 49.58
C VAL A 25 28.63 -41.46 49.95
N TYR A 26 29.66 -42.26 50.25
CA TYR A 26 31.03 -41.80 50.30
C TYR A 26 31.43 -41.34 48.89
N ALA A 27 31.65 -40.03 48.74
CA ALA A 27 32.24 -39.47 47.54
C ALA A 27 33.64 -40.08 47.34
N ILE A 28 33.77 -40.96 46.35
CA ILE A 28 35.04 -41.58 45.99
C ILE A 28 35.95 -40.49 45.40
N ALA A 29 36.94 -40.05 46.17
CA ALA A 29 37.94 -39.10 45.70
C ALA A 29 38.71 -39.70 44.50
N PRO A 30 39.00 -38.93 43.44
CA PRO A 30 39.75 -39.45 42.29
C PRO A 30 41.13 -39.96 42.71
N THR A 31 41.45 -41.22 42.38
CA THR A 31 42.72 -41.86 42.73
C THR A 31 43.88 -41.41 41.84
N ILE A 32 44.15 -40.11 41.81
CA ILE A 32 45.34 -39.53 41.18
C ILE A 32 46.37 -39.28 42.29
N ASN A 33 47.59 -39.78 42.10
CA ASN A 33 48.67 -39.66 43.09
C ASN A 33 49.38 -38.30 42.99
N ILE A 34 48.66 -37.20 43.25
CA ILE A 34 49.07 -35.80 42.94
C ILE A 34 50.26 -35.30 43.80
N GLN A 35 50.81 -36.11 44.70
CA GLN A 35 51.88 -35.66 45.62
C GLN A 35 53.20 -35.29 44.92
N ASP A 36 53.50 -35.87 43.75
CA ASP A 36 54.75 -35.59 43.01
C ASP A 36 54.77 -34.23 42.27
N GLU A 37 53.62 -33.67 41.86
CA GLU A 37 53.60 -32.44 41.05
C GLU A 37 53.91 -31.16 41.86
N ARG A 38 53.80 -31.20 43.19
CA ARG A 38 54.00 -30.03 44.07
C ARG A 38 55.46 -29.58 44.23
N LEU A 39 56.43 -30.31 43.66
CA LEU A 39 57.87 -30.06 43.78
C LEU A 39 58.59 -30.03 42.42
N VAL A 40 57.88 -29.77 41.32
CA VAL A 40 58.50 -29.59 40.00
C VAL A 40 59.16 -28.22 39.91
N ASP A 41 60.50 -28.20 39.73
CA ASP A 41 61.21 -26.97 39.41
C ASP A 41 60.78 -26.46 38.02
N LEU A 42 60.08 -25.32 38.00
CA LEU A 42 59.56 -24.67 36.81
C LEU A 42 60.61 -24.42 35.71
N SER A 43 61.90 -24.31 36.05
CA SER A 43 62.98 -24.16 35.07
C SER A 43 63.21 -25.44 34.25
N THR A 44 62.89 -26.62 34.80
CA THR A 44 63.08 -27.93 34.19
C THR A 44 61.86 -28.44 33.42
N THR A 45 60.70 -27.77 33.55
CA THR A 45 59.46 -28.19 32.90
C THR A 45 59.58 -28.12 31.38
N PRO A 46 59.09 -29.11 30.59
CA PRO A 46 59.23 -29.11 29.13
C PRO A 46 58.74 -27.83 28.44
N ALA A 47 57.73 -27.14 28.98
CA ALA A 47 57.28 -25.84 28.49
C ALA A 47 58.38 -24.75 28.55
N PHE A 48 59.15 -24.69 29.65
CA PHE A 48 60.25 -23.73 29.81
C PHE A 48 61.47 -24.07 28.94
N ILE A 49 61.73 -25.36 28.72
CA ILE A 49 62.78 -25.85 27.83
C ILE A 49 62.45 -25.49 26.38
N CYS A 50 61.27 -25.86 25.87
CA CYS A 50 60.81 -25.52 24.53
C CYS A 50 60.79 -23.98 24.28
N LEU A 51 60.42 -23.18 25.28
CA LEU A 51 60.48 -21.71 25.19
C LEU A 51 61.93 -21.19 25.09
N HIS A 52 62.90 -21.83 25.77
CA HIS A 52 64.31 -21.52 25.62
C HIS A 52 64.87 -21.93 24.24
N GLU A 53 64.52 -23.10 23.74
CA GLU A 53 64.95 -23.58 22.42
C GLU A 53 64.43 -22.67 21.29
N LEU A 54 63.15 -22.29 21.33
CA LEU A 54 62.56 -21.37 20.34
C LEU A 54 63.20 -19.97 20.38
N HIS A 55 63.66 -19.52 21.54
CA HIS A 55 64.46 -18.31 21.67
C HIS A 55 65.89 -18.49 21.11
N ALA A 56 66.56 -19.61 21.42
CA ALA A 56 67.90 -19.93 20.92
C ALA A 56 67.95 -20.10 19.40
N MET A 57 66.87 -20.61 18.78
CA MET A 57 66.68 -20.62 17.32
C MET A 57 66.39 -19.25 16.69
N GLY A 58 66.35 -18.17 17.49
CA GLY A 58 66.02 -16.80 17.02
C GLY A 58 64.56 -16.61 16.59
N LYS A 59 63.68 -17.60 16.81
CA LYS A 59 62.28 -17.58 16.36
C LYS A 59 61.35 -16.82 17.31
N LEU A 60 61.78 -16.54 18.54
CA LEU A 60 60.95 -15.93 19.58
C LEU A 60 61.74 -14.85 20.35
N PRO A 61 61.29 -13.58 20.39
CA PRO A 61 61.99 -12.52 21.12
C PRO A 61 62.04 -12.76 22.63
N GLY A 62 63.15 -12.38 23.28
CA GLY A 62 63.36 -12.61 24.72
C GLY A 62 62.30 -11.99 25.64
N THR A 63 61.77 -10.82 25.28
CA THR A 63 60.61 -10.22 25.97
C THR A 63 59.38 -11.11 25.91
N ARG A 64 59.07 -11.68 24.75
CA ARG A 64 57.92 -12.59 24.58
C ARG A 64 58.15 -13.94 25.26
N MET A 65 59.39 -14.42 25.33
CA MET A 65 59.75 -15.60 26.13
C MET A 65 59.45 -15.34 27.62
N ALA A 66 59.86 -14.18 28.15
CA ALA A 66 59.60 -13.80 29.54
C ALA A 66 58.10 -13.69 29.86
N GLU A 67 57.31 -13.06 28.98
CA GLU A 67 55.85 -12.98 29.12
C GLU A 67 55.18 -14.37 29.14
N LEU A 68 55.60 -15.30 28.27
CA LEU A 68 55.02 -16.64 28.20
C LEU A 68 55.41 -17.48 29.42
N LYS A 69 56.65 -17.35 29.90
CA LYS A 69 57.10 -17.96 31.16
C LYS A 69 56.30 -17.44 32.36
N ALA A 70 56.15 -16.12 32.50
CA ALA A 70 55.37 -15.52 33.58
C ALA A 70 53.90 -15.98 33.58
N LYS A 71 53.29 -16.16 32.41
CA LYS A 71 51.93 -16.71 32.27
C LYS A 71 51.84 -18.19 32.65
N TYR A 72 52.87 -18.99 32.34
CA TYR A 72 52.92 -20.40 32.72
C TYR A 72 53.14 -20.57 34.23
N THR A 73 54.02 -19.76 34.84
CA THR A 73 54.17 -19.68 36.31
C THR A 73 52.85 -19.30 36.98
N LEU A 74 52.19 -18.23 36.52
CA LEU A 74 50.89 -17.82 37.07
C LEU A 74 49.84 -18.94 36.99
N LEU A 75 49.79 -19.68 35.88
CA LEU A 75 48.88 -20.82 35.73
C LEU A 75 49.19 -21.94 36.73
N HIS A 76 50.47 -22.34 36.84
CA HIS A 76 50.95 -23.33 37.80
C HIS A 76 50.61 -22.94 39.25
N ASP A 77 50.85 -21.69 39.63
CA ASP A 77 50.61 -21.19 40.99
C ASP A 77 49.10 -21.17 41.30
N THR A 78 48.25 -20.84 40.32
CA THR A 78 46.78 -20.98 40.49
C THR A 78 46.34 -22.43 40.63
N VAL A 79 46.95 -23.38 39.92
CA VAL A 79 46.64 -24.82 40.08
C VAL A 79 47.01 -25.29 41.49
N ILE A 80 48.21 -24.98 41.99
CA ILE A 80 48.61 -25.31 43.37
C ILE A 80 47.61 -24.70 44.38
N SER A 81 47.28 -23.42 44.25
CA SER A 81 46.33 -22.76 45.15
C SER A 81 44.94 -23.42 45.15
N THR A 82 44.43 -23.86 43.99
CA THR A 82 43.17 -24.63 43.93
C THR A 82 43.26 -25.99 44.61
N GLN A 83 44.37 -26.74 44.44
CA GLN A 83 44.58 -28.02 45.13
C GLN A 83 44.76 -27.86 46.65
N GLU A 84 45.32 -26.76 47.13
CA GLU A 84 45.41 -26.47 48.57
C GLU A 84 44.03 -26.17 49.16
N SER A 85 43.20 -25.39 48.46
CA SER A 85 41.80 -25.14 48.82
C SER A 85 40.97 -26.43 48.87
N GLU A 86 41.10 -27.30 47.87
CA GLU A 86 40.44 -28.61 47.84
C GLU A 86 40.83 -29.49 49.04
N VAL A 87 42.13 -29.54 49.37
CA VAL A 87 42.62 -30.29 50.54
C VAL A 87 42.09 -29.71 51.86
N GLN A 88 41.96 -28.38 51.99
CA GLN A 88 41.33 -27.76 53.17
C GLN A 88 39.85 -28.12 53.28
N LEU A 89 39.09 -28.01 52.19
CA LEU A 89 37.67 -28.37 52.16
C LEU A 89 37.43 -29.85 52.52
N LEU A 90 38.31 -30.75 52.08
CA LEU A 90 38.28 -32.18 52.46
C LEU A 90 38.65 -32.43 53.93
N GLN A 91 39.45 -31.57 54.57
CA GLN A 91 39.73 -31.65 56.00
C GLN A 91 38.55 -31.14 56.83
N ASP A 92 37.95 -30.01 56.46
CA ASP A 92 36.76 -29.48 57.15
C ASP A 92 35.54 -30.40 56.95
N ALA A 93 35.35 -31.01 55.78
CA ALA A 93 34.31 -32.03 55.59
C ALA A 93 34.45 -33.19 56.61
N LYS A 94 35.66 -33.76 56.76
CA LYS A 94 35.93 -34.81 57.76
C LYS A 94 35.70 -34.34 59.19
N ARG A 95 36.02 -33.08 59.50
CA ARG A 95 35.77 -32.45 60.81
C ARG A 95 34.27 -32.33 61.10
N PHE A 96 33.47 -31.85 60.14
CA PHE A 96 32.02 -31.71 60.29
C PHE A 96 31.32 -33.07 60.39
N THR A 97 31.70 -34.08 59.59
CA THR A 97 31.17 -35.45 59.74
C THR A 97 31.37 -35.98 61.16
N LYS A 98 32.55 -35.76 61.75
CA LYS A 98 32.82 -36.18 63.13
C LYS A 98 31.96 -35.43 64.16
N GLN A 99 31.67 -34.15 63.96
CA GLN A 99 30.76 -33.39 64.82
C GLN A 99 29.30 -33.86 64.69
N ILE A 100 28.84 -34.18 63.48
CA ILE A 100 27.50 -34.73 63.23
C ILE A 100 27.32 -36.07 63.94
N GLN A 101 28.30 -36.98 63.85
CA GLN A 101 28.28 -38.26 64.56
C GLN A 101 28.21 -38.08 66.09
N GLN A 102 28.94 -37.11 66.64
CA GLN A 102 28.86 -36.79 68.08
C GLN A 102 27.48 -36.24 68.48
N GLN A 103 26.87 -35.39 67.65
CA GLN A 103 25.52 -34.86 67.89
C GLN A 103 24.44 -35.95 67.78
N GLN A 104 24.54 -36.86 66.81
CA GLN A 104 23.65 -38.02 66.68
C GLN A 104 23.72 -38.94 67.90
N PHE A 105 24.92 -39.22 68.42
CA PHE A 105 25.09 -40.02 69.64
C PHE A 105 24.44 -39.36 70.87
N HIS A 106 24.56 -38.04 71.01
CA HIS A 106 23.89 -37.31 72.10
C HIS A 106 22.36 -37.28 71.96
N LEU A 107 21.82 -37.23 70.74
CA LEU A 107 20.38 -37.37 70.49
C LEU A 107 19.87 -38.77 70.86
N GLN A 108 20.57 -39.83 70.44
CA GLN A 108 20.22 -41.21 70.82
C GLN A 108 20.28 -41.45 72.34
N GLN A 109 21.15 -40.73 73.09
CA GLN A 109 21.11 -40.76 74.55
C GLN A 109 19.91 -40.00 75.15
N ALA A 110 19.39 -38.97 74.48
CA ALA A 110 18.22 -38.22 74.94
C ALA A 110 16.90 -38.99 74.70
N ASP A 111 16.80 -39.72 73.58
CA ASP A 111 15.61 -40.53 73.24
C ASP A 111 15.43 -41.74 74.17
N ASN A 112 16.50 -42.25 74.78
CA ASN A 112 16.48 -43.36 75.75
C ASN A 112 15.98 -42.94 77.16
N PHE A 113 14.91 -42.15 77.23
CA PHE A 113 14.30 -41.73 78.49
C PHE A 113 13.27 -42.77 78.98
N PRO A 114 13.34 -43.25 80.25
CA PRO A 114 12.50 -44.36 80.69
C PRO A 114 11.03 -43.98 80.88
N GLU A 115 10.13 -44.57 80.07
CA GLU A 115 8.67 -44.32 80.05
C GLU A 115 7.90 -44.73 81.34
N ALA A 116 8.59 -45.21 82.37
CA ALA A 116 8.00 -46.01 83.45
C ALA A 116 6.99 -45.29 84.37
N PHE A 117 6.94 -43.94 84.41
CA PHE A 117 6.09 -43.21 85.36
C PHE A 117 5.37 -41.98 84.77
N THR A 118 4.08 -42.14 84.48
CA THR A 118 3.16 -41.09 84.00
C THR A 118 2.65 -40.17 85.14
N THR A 119 3.58 -39.63 85.92
CA THR A 119 3.27 -38.58 86.91
C THR A 119 2.64 -37.34 86.27
N GLU A 120 1.92 -36.53 87.05
CA GLU A 120 1.35 -35.28 86.54
C GLU A 120 2.43 -34.31 86.03
N VAL A 121 3.62 -34.33 86.63
CA VAL A 121 4.79 -33.57 86.16
C VAL A 121 5.19 -33.99 84.74
N SER A 122 5.12 -35.29 84.41
CA SER A 122 5.38 -35.79 83.06
C SER A 122 4.37 -35.22 82.04
N LYS A 123 3.08 -35.20 82.40
CA LYS A 123 2.00 -34.66 81.54
C LYS A 123 2.07 -33.14 81.38
N MET A 124 2.42 -32.42 82.45
CA MET A 124 2.64 -30.97 82.40
C MET A 124 3.86 -30.61 81.55
N ARG A 125 4.92 -31.44 81.56
CA ARG A 125 6.06 -31.29 80.64
C ARG A 125 5.70 -31.58 79.18
N GLU A 126 4.90 -32.61 78.91
CA GLU A 126 4.39 -32.89 77.56
C GLU A 126 3.56 -31.70 77.02
N GLN A 127 2.65 -31.16 77.83
CA GLN A 127 1.84 -29.99 77.46
C GLN A 127 2.69 -28.74 77.25
N LEU A 128 3.67 -28.47 78.14
CA LEU A 128 4.58 -27.33 78.01
C LEU A 128 5.42 -27.44 76.73
N LEU A 129 5.95 -28.63 76.42
CA LEU A 129 6.68 -28.88 75.17
C LEU A 129 5.80 -28.70 73.93
N LYS A 130 4.52 -29.13 73.98
CA LYS A 130 3.52 -28.87 72.94
C LYS A 130 3.34 -27.38 72.69
N TYR A 131 3.04 -26.61 73.74
CA TYR A 131 2.85 -25.16 73.62
C TYR A 131 4.13 -24.43 73.20
N GLN A 132 5.30 -24.91 73.61
CA GLN A 132 6.59 -24.34 73.19
C GLN A 132 6.90 -24.61 71.71
N ASN A 133 6.54 -25.80 71.20
CA ASN A 133 6.64 -26.13 69.79
C ASN A 133 5.61 -25.35 68.94
N GLU A 134 4.38 -25.21 69.43
CA GLU A 134 3.36 -24.35 68.80
C GLU A 134 3.79 -22.88 68.76
N TYR A 135 4.36 -22.36 69.86
CA TYR A 135 4.91 -21.00 69.92
C TYR A 135 6.06 -20.80 68.92
N ASN A 136 7.01 -21.74 68.84
CA ASN A 136 8.10 -21.68 67.86
C ASN A 136 7.56 -21.69 66.42
N ALA A 137 6.62 -22.58 66.09
CA ALA A 137 6.00 -22.66 64.77
C ALA A 137 5.16 -21.40 64.42
N VAL A 138 4.60 -20.71 65.41
CA VAL A 138 3.95 -19.39 65.22
C VAL A 138 5.00 -18.31 64.95
N LYS A 139 6.12 -18.31 65.69
CA LYS A 139 7.22 -17.36 65.54
C LYS A 139 7.96 -17.48 64.20
N GLU A 140 8.10 -18.71 63.68
CA GLU A 140 8.63 -18.95 62.32
C GLU A 140 7.69 -18.40 61.24
N ARG A 141 6.35 -18.56 61.41
CA ARG A 141 5.36 -17.95 60.52
C ARG A 141 5.35 -16.43 60.60
N GLU A 142 5.52 -15.86 61.80
CA GLU A 142 5.69 -14.42 62.00
C GLU A 142 6.90 -13.91 61.22
N PHE A 143 8.07 -14.54 61.39
CA PHE A 143 9.30 -14.18 60.68
C PHE A 143 9.15 -14.31 59.15
N HIS A 144 8.52 -15.38 58.66
CA HIS A 144 8.26 -15.55 57.23
C HIS A 144 7.29 -14.49 56.67
N ASN A 145 6.23 -14.18 57.41
CA ASN A 145 5.29 -13.11 57.03
C ASN A 145 5.95 -11.72 57.06
N GLN A 146 6.84 -11.47 58.02
CA GLN A 146 7.58 -10.21 58.13
C GLN A 146 8.63 -10.06 57.02
N TYR A 147 9.33 -11.13 56.65
CA TYR A 147 10.19 -11.17 55.46
C TYR A 147 9.39 -10.87 54.18
N ARG A 148 8.25 -11.55 53.99
CA ARG A 148 7.35 -11.33 52.84
C ARG A 148 6.79 -9.91 52.80
N LEU A 149 6.46 -9.32 53.96
CA LEU A 149 6.02 -7.94 54.07
C LEU A 149 7.13 -6.96 53.65
N ASN A 150 8.38 -7.22 54.03
CA ASN A 150 9.53 -6.42 53.60
C ASN A 150 9.72 -6.50 52.09
N SER A 151 9.73 -7.69 51.48
CA SER A 151 9.85 -7.84 50.02
C SER A 151 8.73 -7.11 49.26
N LEU A 152 7.47 -7.25 49.70
CA LEU A 152 6.34 -6.52 49.10
C LEU A 152 6.44 -4.99 49.30
N THR A 153 7.08 -4.54 50.38
CA THR A 153 7.35 -3.11 50.64
C THR A 153 8.48 -2.60 49.74
N GLU A 154 9.50 -3.40 49.48
CA GLU A 154 10.56 -3.10 48.51
C GLU A 154 10.02 -3.04 47.08
N GLU A 155 9.23 -4.04 46.65
CA GLU A 155 8.52 -4.02 45.36
C GLU A 155 7.64 -2.76 45.20
N LYS A 156 6.84 -2.44 46.22
CA LYS A 156 6.05 -1.19 46.25
C LYS A 156 6.93 0.05 46.11
N ASN A 157 8.08 0.09 46.80
CA ASN A 157 9.02 1.21 46.71
C ASN A 157 9.72 1.30 45.35
N PHE A 158 9.97 0.19 44.66
CA PHE A 158 10.41 0.18 43.26
C PHE A 158 9.31 0.72 42.33
N ILE A 159 8.07 0.25 42.47
CA ILE A 159 6.93 0.73 41.67
C ILE A 159 6.69 2.24 41.87
N ILE A 160 6.83 2.75 43.10
CA ILE A 160 6.76 4.20 43.38
C ILE A 160 7.90 4.95 42.67
N LYS A 161 9.14 4.45 42.73
CA LYS A 161 10.28 5.07 42.03
C LYS A 161 10.14 5.03 40.50
N GLU A 162 9.58 3.98 39.93
CA GLU A 162 9.25 3.96 38.49
C GLU A 162 8.12 4.94 38.15
N PHE A 163 7.12 5.10 39.02
CA PHE A 163 6.06 6.09 38.85
C PHE A 163 6.59 7.53 38.95
N GLU A 164 7.54 7.80 39.86
CA GLU A 164 8.20 9.10 40.00
C GLU A 164 9.14 9.45 38.82
N LYS A 165 9.63 8.45 38.07
CA LYS A 165 10.34 8.66 36.81
C LYS A 165 9.44 9.07 35.64
N ILE A 166 8.12 8.85 35.73
CA ILE A 166 7.17 9.30 34.69
C ILE A 166 7.10 10.83 34.74
N PRO A 167 7.53 11.55 33.69
CA PRO A 167 7.61 13.01 33.76
C PRO A 167 6.22 13.63 33.94
N LYS A 168 6.09 14.55 34.90
CA LYS A 168 4.82 15.20 35.24
C LYS A 168 4.22 15.88 34.00
N PRO A 169 2.88 15.93 33.85
CA PRO A 169 2.24 16.36 32.61
C PRO A 169 2.70 17.74 32.10
N GLY A 170 2.93 18.72 33.00
CA GLY A 170 3.45 20.04 32.63
C GLY A 170 4.90 20.07 32.12
N GLU A 171 5.70 19.02 32.35
CA GLU A 171 7.03 18.86 31.74
C GLU A 171 6.96 18.14 30.39
N MET A 172 6.08 17.15 30.24
CA MET A 172 5.75 16.56 28.94
C MET A 172 5.18 17.61 28.00
N GLU A 173 4.31 18.49 28.49
CA GLU A 173 3.72 19.59 27.72
C GLU A 173 4.77 20.63 27.30
N LYS A 174 5.71 21.01 28.18
CA LYS A 174 6.86 21.85 27.82
C LYS A 174 7.75 21.19 26.77
N LYS A 175 8.08 19.90 26.91
CA LYS A 175 8.87 19.15 25.90
C LYS A 175 8.13 19.04 24.57
N MET A 176 6.81 18.79 24.59
CA MET A 176 5.96 18.82 23.40
C MET A 176 5.92 20.21 22.75
N ARG A 177 5.92 21.29 23.53
CA ARG A 177 5.94 22.66 23.00
C ARG A 177 7.24 22.95 22.27
N ILE A 178 8.38 22.68 22.91
CA ILE A 178 9.72 22.84 22.32
C ILE A 178 9.89 21.95 21.07
N LEU A 179 9.41 20.70 21.11
CA LEU A 179 9.44 19.82 19.93
C LEU A 179 8.53 20.33 18.80
N ARG A 180 7.35 20.87 19.10
CA ARG A 180 6.48 21.52 18.09
C ARG A 180 7.14 22.76 17.50
N GLU A 181 7.76 23.59 18.33
CA GLU A 181 8.48 24.80 17.90
C GLU A 181 9.66 24.43 16.98
N SER A 182 10.50 23.47 17.37
CA SER A 182 11.62 22.97 16.54
C SER A 182 11.19 22.27 15.24
N THR A 183 10.06 21.55 15.24
CA THR A 183 9.53 20.92 14.00
C THR A 183 8.89 21.94 13.07
N GLU A 184 8.38 23.06 13.58
CA GLU A 184 7.89 24.18 12.77
C GLU A 184 9.04 25.04 12.22
N GLU A 185 10.16 25.15 12.95
CA GLU A 185 11.40 25.74 12.43
C GLU A 185 12.03 24.88 11.32
N LEU A 186 12.17 23.58 11.53
CA LEU A 186 12.65 22.63 10.50
C LEU A 186 11.73 22.59 9.27
N ARG A 187 10.41 22.81 9.43
CA ARG A 187 9.47 22.99 8.31
C ARG A 187 9.76 24.25 7.51
N LYS A 188 10.00 25.39 8.17
CA LYS A 188 10.36 26.67 7.52
C LYS A 188 11.68 26.54 6.78
N GLU A 189 12.70 25.95 7.40
CA GLU A 189 14.00 25.70 6.76
C GLU A 189 13.87 24.75 5.56
N THR A 190 13.10 23.67 5.69
CA THR A 190 12.79 22.74 4.59
C THR A 190 12.06 23.44 3.44
N MET A 191 11.13 24.37 3.74
CA MET A 191 10.42 25.16 2.74
C MET A 191 11.36 26.15 2.04
N GLN A 192 12.25 26.79 2.78
CA GLN A 192 13.25 27.73 2.26
C GLN A 192 14.28 27.00 1.37
N LYS A 193 14.77 25.82 1.78
CA LYS A 193 15.64 24.96 0.96
C LYS A 193 14.92 24.40 -0.28
N LYS A 194 13.62 24.09 -0.21
CA LYS A 194 12.82 23.74 -1.40
C LYS A 194 12.70 24.89 -2.40
N LEU A 195 12.57 26.13 -1.93
CA LEU A 195 12.55 27.32 -2.79
C LEU A 195 13.93 27.57 -3.43
N GLU A 196 15.00 27.46 -2.64
CA GLU A 196 16.39 27.59 -3.12
C GLU A 196 16.73 26.53 -4.19
N ILE A 197 16.34 25.27 -3.99
CA ILE A 197 16.46 24.18 -4.97
C ILE A 197 15.60 24.44 -6.22
N LYS A 198 14.43 25.08 -6.08
CA LYS A 198 13.59 25.43 -7.23
C LYS A 198 14.30 26.49 -8.09
N ASN A 199 14.76 27.58 -7.49
CA ASN A 199 15.45 28.66 -8.19
C ASN A 199 16.70 28.14 -8.91
N LEU A 200 17.54 27.36 -8.23
CA LEU A 200 18.75 26.76 -8.83
C LEU A 200 18.44 25.81 -10.01
N ARG A 201 17.27 25.16 -10.03
CA ARG A 201 16.81 24.35 -11.18
C ARG A 201 16.32 25.21 -12.34
N GLU A 202 15.66 26.34 -12.05
CA GLU A 202 15.21 27.30 -13.07
C GLU A 202 16.40 28.01 -13.70
N ASP A 203 17.42 28.40 -12.90
CA ASP A 203 18.71 28.92 -13.37
C ASP A 203 19.44 27.90 -14.26
N LEU A 204 19.57 26.64 -13.81
CA LEU A 204 20.25 25.59 -14.58
C LEU A 204 19.52 25.28 -15.89
N ALA A 205 18.18 25.25 -15.89
CA ALA A 205 17.38 25.10 -17.10
C ALA A 205 17.54 26.30 -18.05
N SER A 206 17.64 27.53 -17.52
CA SER A 206 17.92 28.73 -18.32
C SER A 206 19.29 28.63 -19.02
N LYS A 207 20.31 28.12 -18.31
CA LYS A 207 21.66 27.94 -18.85
C LYS A 207 21.75 26.81 -19.86
N GLN A 208 21.04 25.70 -19.66
CA GLN A 208 20.90 24.65 -20.68
C GLN A 208 20.19 25.18 -21.94
N LYS A 209 19.13 26.00 -21.78
CA LYS A 209 18.44 26.63 -22.92
C LYS A 209 19.28 27.68 -23.63
N GLN A 210 20.21 28.33 -22.93
CA GLN A 210 21.19 29.25 -23.51
C GLN A 210 22.26 28.49 -24.31
N LEU A 211 22.84 27.44 -23.73
CA LEU A 211 23.86 26.59 -24.38
C LEU A 211 23.29 25.87 -25.63
N LEU A 212 22.03 25.43 -25.60
CA LEU A 212 21.34 24.86 -26.77
C LEU A 212 21.10 25.87 -27.91
N LYS A 213 21.09 27.18 -27.64
CA LYS A 213 21.08 28.21 -28.69
C LYS A 213 22.47 28.40 -29.27
N GLU A 214 23.48 28.54 -28.41
CA GLU A 214 24.88 28.67 -28.82
C GLU A 214 25.34 27.47 -29.67
N GLN A 215 24.81 26.26 -29.40
CA GLN A 215 25.01 25.08 -30.26
C GLN A 215 24.32 25.19 -31.62
N LYS A 216 23.06 25.64 -31.68
CA LYS A 216 22.36 25.84 -32.96
C LYS A 216 22.97 26.95 -33.81
N GLU A 217 23.36 28.06 -33.21
CA GLU A 217 24.03 29.17 -33.88
C GLU A 217 25.39 28.71 -34.45
N LEU A 218 26.07 27.76 -33.80
CA LEU A 218 27.27 27.10 -34.33
C LEU A 218 26.97 26.12 -35.48
N GLU A 219 25.88 25.33 -35.39
CA GLU A 219 25.43 24.43 -36.48
C GLU A 219 25.02 25.22 -37.74
N GLU A 220 24.25 26.29 -37.59
CA GLU A 220 23.83 27.19 -38.67
C GLU A 220 25.04 27.86 -39.36
N LEU A 221 26.06 28.27 -38.60
CA LEU A 221 27.32 28.80 -39.15
C LEU A 221 28.14 27.74 -39.90
N LEU A 222 28.12 26.48 -39.45
CA LEU A 222 28.78 25.37 -40.15
C LEU A 222 28.06 25.01 -41.46
N GLU A 223 26.72 25.02 -41.46
CA GLU A 223 25.91 24.79 -42.66
C GLU A 223 26.11 25.89 -43.71
N TYR A 224 26.21 27.16 -43.28
CA TYR A 224 26.60 28.28 -44.14
C TYR A 224 28.01 28.08 -44.76
N GLN A 225 28.95 27.48 -44.02
CA GLN A 225 30.29 27.15 -44.52
C GLN A 225 30.31 25.98 -45.52
N VAL A 226 29.26 25.14 -45.56
CA VAL A 226 29.10 24.08 -46.57
C VAL A 226 28.52 24.68 -47.85
N ASN A 227 27.44 25.45 -47.75
CA ASN A 227 26.80 26.08 -48.92
C ASN A 227 27.78 26.98 -49.71
N LEU A 228 28.62 27.75 -49.01
CA LEU A 228 29.69 28.57 -49.62
C LEU A 228 30.81 27.76 -50.32
N LYS A 229 30.89 26.45 -50.14
CA LYS A 229 31.81 25.57 -50.90
C LYS A 229 31.12 24.99 -52.14
N ASP A 230 29.85 24.64 -52.04
CA ASP A 230 29.13 23.98 -53.14
C ASP A 230 28.80 24.96 -54.29
N GLU A 231 28.50 26.23 -53.99
CA GLU A 231 28.29 27.27 -55.02
C GLU A 231 29.53 27.52 -55.89
N VAL A 232 30.74 27.40 -55.31
CA VAL A 232 32.02 27.61 -56.03
C VAL A 232 32.30 26.49 -57.05
N VAL A 233 31.74 25.29 -56.84
CA VAL A 233 32.03 24.10 -57.68
C VAL A 233 31.11 24.01 -58.91
N HIS A 234 29.93 24.64 -58.89
CA HIS A 234 28.86 24.32 -59.84
C HIS A 234 29.03 24.90 -61.27
N HIS A 235 29.99 25.79 -61.51
CA HIS A 235 30.00 26.65 -62.72
C HIS A 235 31.14 26.45 -63.74
N GLN A 236 31.97 25.39 -63.70
CA GLN A 236 33.17 25.33 -64.59
C GLN A 236 33.40 24.10 -65.51
N ALA A 237 32.77 22.92 -65.37
CA ALA A 237 33.25 21.73 -66.13
C ALA A 237 32.22 20.63 -66.52
N VAL A 238 31.14 20.98 -67.22
CA VAL A 238 30.09 20.01 -67.65
C VAL A 238 30.55 18.86 -68.58
N PRO A 239 31.33 19.04 -69.67
CA PRO A 239 31.29 18.07 -70.78
C PRO A 239 32.04 16.72 -70.67
N VAL A 240 32.81 16.43 -69.61
CA VAL A 240 33.78 15.30 -69.62
C VAL A 240 33.57 14.25 -68.50
N GLN A 241 32.85 14.57 -67.43
CA GLN A 241 32.78 13.70 -66.24
C GLN A 241 31.74 12.57 -66.32
N ILE A 242 30.81 12.64 -67.28
CA ILE A 242 29.66 11.72 -67.45
C ILE A 242 30.11 10.24 -67.48
N GLY A 243 31.23 9.92 -68.13
CA GLY A 243 31.74 8.54 -68.21
C GLY A 243 32.20 7.95 -66.86
N LYS A 244 32.62 8.76 -65.89
CA LYS A 244 33.10 8.30 -64.56
C LYS A 244 32.00 8.29 -63.51
N GLU A 245 30.97 9.13 -63.65
CA GLU A 245 29.80 9.12 -62.76
C GLU A 245 28.96 7.84 -62.88
N ILE A 246 28.90 7.22 -64.07
CA ILE A 246 28.17 5.96 -64.31
C ILE A 246 28.79 4.79 -63.51
N GLU A 247 30.12 4.71 -63.43
CA GLU A 247 30.80 3.69 -62.63
C GLU A 247 30.65 3.92 -61.11
N LYS A 248 30.58 5.19 -60.69
CA LYS A 248 30.34 5.58 -59.29
C LYS A 248 28.90 5.28 -58.85
N THR A 249 27.92 5.58 -59.69
CA THR A 249 26.49 5.36 -59.40
C THR A 249 26.13 3.88 -59.42
N THR A 250 26.71 3.07 -60.30
CA THR A 250 26.52 1.60 -60.27
C THR A 250 27.12 0.95 -59.01
N ARG A 251 28.30 1.40 -58.54
CA ARG A 251 28.85 0.96 -57.24
C ARG A 251 27.96 1.38 -56.06
N LYS A 252 27.53 2.65 -56.01
CA LYS A 252 26.55 3.13 -55.01
C LYS A 252 25.25 2.33 -55.04
N LYS A 253 24.74 1.94 -56.21
CA LYS A 253 23.55 1.08 -56.32
C LYS A 253 23.79 -0.26 -55.62
N VAL A 254 24.88 -0.96 -55.92
CA VAL A 254 25.19 -2.27 -55.31
C VAL A 254 25.39 -2.17 -53.79
N GLU A 255 25.96 -1.06 -53.30
CA GLU A 255 26.06 -0.80 -51.85
C GLU A 255 24.69 -0.55 -51.20
N MET A 256 23.79 0.18 -51.87
CA MET A 256 22.41 0.39 -51.39
C MET A 256 21.56 -0.88 -51.48
N GLU A 257 21.74 -1.71 -52.50
CA GLU A 257 21.08 -3.03 -52.63
C GLU A 257 21.51 -3.96 -51.49
N LYS A 258 22.80 -3.94 -51.10
CA LYS A 258 23.31 -4.67 -49.93
C LYS A 258 22.75 -4.13 -48.61
N LYS A 259 22.71 -2.80 -48.43
CA LYS A 259 22.09 -2.18 -47.25
C LYS A 259 20.60 -2.50 -47.14
N LYS A 260 19.89 -2.55 -48.27
CA LYS A 260 18.50 -2.98 -48.34
C LYS A 260 18.33 -4.41 -47.82
N ILE A 261 19.15 -5.35 -48.28
CA ILE A 261 19.10 -6.76 -47.81
C ILE A 261 19.40 -6.86 -46.29
N VAL A 262 20.33 -6.06 -45.78
CA VAL A 262 20.60 -5.98 -44.32
C VAL A 262 19.39 -5.43 -43.56
N LEU A 263 18.76 -4.36 -44.04
CA LEU A 263 17.55 -3.79 -43.44
C LEU A 263 16.33 -4.74 -43.54
N GLU A 264 16.22 -5.53 -44.61
CA GLU A 264 15.19 -6.57 -44.75
C GLU A 264 15.41 -7.70 -43.72
N TYR A 265 16.67 -8.08 -43.46
CA TYR A 265 17.02 -9.04 -42.39
C TYR A 265 16.78 -8.48 -40.98
N GLU A 266 17.19 -7.23 -40.71
CA GLU A 266 16.92 -6.53 -39.44
C GLU A 266 15.40 -6.39 -39.17
N LEU A 267 14.59 -6.16 -40.21
CA LEU A 267 13.12 -6.15 -40.11
C LEU A 267 12.55 -7.56 -39.86
N GLU A 268 13.10 -8.60 -40.46
CA GLU A 268 12.67 -9.98 -40.22
C GLU A 268 13.01 -10.43 -38.79
N GLU A 269 14.21 -10.10 -38.29
CA GLU A 269 14.57 -10.27 -36.87
C GLU A 269 13.64 -9.48 -35.95
N LEU A 270 13.36 -8.20 -36.23
CA LEU A 270 12.45 -7.38 -35.42
C LEU A 270 11.04 -7.98 -35.36
N ASN A 271 10.52 -8.46 -36.50
CA ASN A 271 9.22 -9.11 -36.60
C ASN A 271 9.17 -10.40 -35.77
N ASP A 272 10.23 -11.21 -35.82
CA ASP A 272 10.35 -12.41 -35.00
C ASP A 272 10.54 -12.12 -33.51
N PHE A 273 11.20 -11.03 -33.13
CA PHE A 273 11.20 -10.53 -31.75
C PHE A 273 9.80 -10.06 -31.32
N LEU A 274 9.05 -9.39 -32.19
CA LEU A 274 7.69 -8.93 -31.92
C LEU A 274 6.76 -10.12 -31.64
N LYS A 275 6.76 -11.16 -32.49
CA LYS A 275 6.03 -12.43 -32.25
C LYS A 275 6.40 -13.10 -30.91
N LYS A 276 7.69 -13.08 -30.54
CA LYS A 276 8.18 -13.64 -29.25
C LYS A 276 7.72 -12.80 -28.05
N VAL A 277 7.50 -11.49 -28.22
CA VAL A 277 6.90 -10.63 -27.19
C VAL A 277 5.39 -10.84 -27.12
N GLU A 278 4.70 -10.97 -28.26
CA GLU A 278 3.25 -11.16 -28.34
C GLU A 278 2.78 -12.49 -27.72
N THR A 279 3.44 -13.60 -28.07
CA THR A 279 3.21 -14.90 -27.43
C THR A 279 3.48 -14.88 -25.91
N LYS A 280 4.47 -14.11 -25.46
CA LYS A 280 4.76 -13.91 -24.03
C LYS A 280 3.72 -13.03 -23.32
N ILE A 281 3.14 -12.04 -24.01
CA ILE A 281 2.03 -11.24 -23.49
C ILE A 281 0.79 -12.13 -23.31
N ASN A 282 0.50 -13.01 -24.27
CA ASN A 282 -0.64 -13.93 -24.18
C ASN A 282 -0.48 -14.92 -23.00
N SER A 283 0.70 -15.52 -22.83
CA SER A 283 1.01 -16.37 -21.67
C SER A 283 0.86 -15.63 -20.33
N ILE A 284 1.31 -14.38 -20.23
CA ILE A 284 1.14 -13.55 -19.01
C ILE A 284 -0.34 -13.18 -18.77
N MET A 285 -1.14 -13.05 -19.83
CA MET A 285 -2.59 -12.81 -19.73
C MET A 285 -3.34 -14.05 -19.23
N GLU A 286 -2.97 -15.25 -19.68
CA GLU A 286 -3.50 -16.53 -19.17
C GLU A 286 -3.13 -16.72 -17.68
N GLU A 287 -1.86 -16.55 -17.31
CA GLU A 287 -1.39 -16.60 -15.91
C GLU A 287 -2.16 -15.63 -15.00
N LYS A 288 -2.36 -14.38 -15.46
CA LYS A 288 -3.15 -13.36 -14.75
C LYS A 288 -4.59 -13.81 -14.54
N GLU A 289 -5.21 -14.44 -15.54
CA GLU A 289 -6.62 -14.84 -15.50
C GLU A 289 -6.85 -16.04 -14.58
N ASP A 290 -5.90 -16.98 -14.51
CA ASP A 290 -5.91 -18.06 -13.52
C ASP A 290 -5.62 -17.56 -12.09
N VAL A 291 -4.72 -16.58 -11.91
CA VAL A 291 -4.52 -15.91 -10.61
C VAL A 291 -5.79 -15.18 -10.14
N ILE A 292 -6.57 -14.58 -11.06
CA ILE A 292 -7.88 -13.99 -10.72
C ILE A 292 -8.85 -15.07 -10.21
N LYS A 293 -8.98 -16.19 -10.94
CA LYS A 293 -9.83 -17.33 -10.52
C LYS A 293 -9.40 -17.88 -9.15
N GLU A 294 -8.11 -18.00 -8.88
CA GLU A 294 -7.63 -18.45 -7.56
C GLU A 294 -7.99 -17.43 -6.46
N VAL A 295 -7.75 -16.13 -6.68
CA VAL A 295 -8.09 -15.07 -5.71
C VAL A 295 -9.60 -15.03 -5.41
N GLU A 296 -10.46 -15.21 -6.40
CA GLU A 296 -11.91 -15.32 -6.21
C GLU A 296 -12.28 -16.58 -5.42
N GLY A 297 -11.65 -17.72 -5.71
CA GLY A 297 -11.79 -18.95 -4.93
C GLY A 297 -11.38 -18.80 -3.46
N LYS A 298 -10.25 -18.11 -3.18
CA LYS A 298 -9.84 -17.81 -1.79
C LYS A 298 -10.83 -16.87 -1.10
N ARG A 299 -11.38 -15.87 -1.80
CA ARG A 299 -12.38 -14.94 -1.25
C ARG A 299 -13.67 -15.66 -0.84
N ALA A 300 -14.20 -16.54 -1.69
CA ALA A 300 -15.37 -17.35 -1.37
C ALA A 300 -15.11 -18.27 -0.17
N LEU A 301 -13.93 -18.90 -0.09
CA LEU A 301 -13.54 -19.73 1.05
C LEU A 301 -13.42 -18.91 2.35
N LEU A 302 -12.87 -17.69 2.27
CA LEU A 302 -12.73 -16.77 3.41
C LEU A 302 -14.12 -16.34 3.92
N GLU A 303 -15.04 -15.97 3.03
CA GLU A 303 -16.41 -15.58 3.42
C GLU A 303 -17.16 -16.75 4.11
N ILE A 304 -16.98 -17.99 3.65
CA ILE A 304 -17.49 -19.19 4.33
C ILE A 304 -16.89 -19.31 5.73
N LYS A 305 -15.58 -19.10 5.90
CA LYS A 305 -14.92 -19.18 7.21
C LYS A 305 -15.29 -18.04 8.16
N GLU A 306 -15.57 -16.83 7.65
CA GLU A 306 -16.14 -15.75 8.45
C GLU A 306 -17.57 -16.08 8.92
N ARG A 307 -18.40 -16.70 8.06
CA ARG A 307 -19.74 -17.17 8.45
C ARG A 307 -19.68 -18.26 9.52
N GLU A 308 -18.78 -19.25 9.38
CA GLU A 308 -18.52 -20.28 10.41
C GLU A 308 -18.04 -19.65 11.73
N TYR A 309 -17.08 -18.74 11.68
CA TYR A 309 -16.57 -18.03 12.86
C TYR A 309 -17.69 -17.27 13.58
N ASN A 310 -18.52 -16.53 12.85
CA ASN A 310 -19.65 -15.78 13.41
C ASN A 310 -20.74 -16.69 14.01
N GLN A 311 -20.89 -17.93 13.54
CA GLN A 311 -21.74 -18.94 14.18
C GLN A 311 -21.12 -19.47 15.48
N LEU A 312 -19.82 -19.76 15.48
CA LEU A 312 -19.09 -20.20 16.67
C LEU A 312 -19.03 -19.14 17.79
N VAL A 313 -18.90 -17.86 17.43
CA VAL A 313 -18.99 -16.73 18.39
C VAL A 313 -20.35 -16.71 19.07
N LYS A 314 -21.46 -16.77 18.30
CA LYS A 314 -22.83 -16.79 18.87
C LYS A 314 -23.07 -18.00 19.76
N LEU A 315 -22.53 -19.17 19.40
CA LEU A 315 -22.58 -20.36 20.26
C LEU A 315 -21.78 -20.15 21.56
N SER A 316 -20.60 -19.52 21.49
CA SER A 316 -19.79 -19.18 22.68
C SER A 316 -20.45 -18.16 23.60
N GLU A 317 -21.19 -17.20 23.04
CA GLU A 317 -21.99 -16.22 23.78
C GLU A 317 -23.17 -16.91 24.49
N LEU A 318 -23.95 -17.71 23.77
CA LEU A 318 -25.05 -18.48 24.34
C LEU A 318 -24.59 -19.46 25.44
N THR A 319 -23.44 -20.12 25.29
CA THR A 319 -22.89 -20.96 26.37
C THR A 319 -22.47 -20.17 27.60
N ARG A 320 -22.01 -18.93 27.43
CA ARG A 320 -21.63 -18.04 28.55
C ARG A 320 -22.86 -17.52 29.29
N GLU A 321 -23.95 -17.24 28.57
CA GLU A 321 -25.25 -16.91 29.18
C GLU A 321 -25.81 -18.10 29.96
N ASN A 322 -25.75 -19.32 29.41
CA ASN A 322 -26.16 -20.54 30.10
C ASN A 322 -25.29 -20.88 31.33
N GLU A 323 -24.00 -20.53 31.32
CA GLU A 323 -23.13 -20.64 32.50
C GLU A 323 -23.55 -19.61 33.58
N ALA A 324 -23.87 -18.38 33.18
CA ALA A 324 -24.32 -17.34 34.11
C ALA A 324 -25.68 -17.65 34.76
N THR A 325 -26.63 -18.24 34.02
CA THR A 325 -27.89 -18.74 34.61
C THR A 325 -27.63 -19.90 35.55
N SER A 326 -26.83 -20.89 35.16
CA SER A 326 -26.43 -22.02 36.02
C SER A 326 -25.76 -21.60 37.33
N LEU A 327 -24.90 -20.57 37.28
CA LEU A 327 -24.27 -19.98 38.47
C LEU A 327 -25.28 -19.25 39.37
N THR A 328 -26.28 -18.60 38.78
CA THR A 328 -27.38 -17.93 39.50
C THR A 328 -28.29 -18.95 40.20
N GLU A 329 -28.67 -20.03 39.50
CA GLU A 329 -29.42 -21.14 40.06
C GLU A 329 -28.66 -21.84 41.19
N ARG A 330 -27.35 -22.07 41.04
CA ARG A 330 -26.51 -22.58 42.13
C ARG A 330 -26.52 -21.65 43.34
N GLY A 331 -26.42 -20.34 43.15
CA GLY A 331 -26.50 -19.36 44.24
C GLY A 331 -27.84 -19.40 44.99
N ILE A 332 -28.95 -19.62 44.30
CA ILE A 332 -30.28 -19.81 44.90
C ILE A 332 -30.33 -21.14 45.68
N LEU A 333 -29.79 -22.22 45.12
CA LEU A 333 -29.72 -23.53 45.79
C LEU A 333 -28.82 -23.50 47.04
N ASP A 334 -27.68 -22.82 47.00
CA ASP A 334 -26.79 -22.61 48.15
C ASP A 334 -27.48 -21.80 49.26
N LEU A 335 -28.29 -20.80 48.90
CA LEU A 335 -29.08 -20.02 49.85
C LEU A 335 -30.19 -20.86 50.49
N ASN A 336 -30.91 -21.65 49.68
CA ASN A 336 -31.94 -22.58 50.16
C ASN A 336 -31.34 -23.66 51.08
N LEU A 337 -30.17 -24.21 50.74
CA LEU A 337 -29.45 -25.17 51.56
C LEU A 337 -29.03 -24.56 52.91
N ARG A 338 -28.56 -23.31 52.93
CA ARG A 338 -28.28 -22.58 54.17
C ARG A 338 -29.53 -22.42 55.04
N ASN A 339 -30.66 -22.07 54.45
CA ASN A 339 -31.94 -21.96 55.17
C ASN A 339 -32.35 -23.32 55.78
N CYS A 340 -32.33 -24.41 55.00
CA CYS A 340 -32.61 -25.75 55.50
C CYS A 340 -31.65 -26.22 56.61
N LEU A 341 -30.38 -25.79 56.58
CA LEU A 341 -29.41 -26.07 57.65
C LEU A 341 -29.71 -25.26 58.93
N ILE A 342 -30.13 -24.01 58.80
CA ILE A 342 -30.59 -23.17 59.92
C ILE A 342 -31.86 -23.76 60.54
N ASP A 343 -32.84 -24.17 59.73
CA ASP A 343 -34.07 -24.80 60.20
C ASP A 343 -33.79 -26.14 60.90
N LYS A 344 -32.89 -26.97 60.35
CA LYS A 344 -32.42 -28.20 61.01
C LYS A 344 -31.79 -27.91 62.38
N GLN A 345 -31.01 -26.83 62.51
CA GLN A 345 -30.43 -26.42 63.79
C GLN A 345 -31.52 -25.93 64.76
N ASN A 346 -32.47 -25.12 64.29
CA ASN A 346 -33.62 -24.65 65.07
C ASN A 346 -34.42 -25.84 65.64
N TYR A 347 -34.78 -26.82 64.80
CA TYR A 347 -35.48 -28.03 65.22
C TYR A 347 -34.65 -28.90 66.18
N HIS A 348 -33.34 -28.99 65.99
CA HIS A 348 -32.45 -29.68 66.93
C HIS A 348 -32.45 -29.02 68.31
N ASP A 349 -32.44 -27.68 68.36
CA ASP A 349 -32.41 -26.93 69.61
C ASP A 349 -33.79 -26.80 70.28
N GLU A 350 -34.87 -26.92 69.52
CA GLU A 350 -36.22 -27.18 70.04
C GLU A 350 -36.35 -28.59 70.63
N LEU A 351 -35.93 -29.63 69.92
CA LEU A 351 -35.90 -31.00 70.42
C LEU A 351 -35.05 -31.10 71.69
N SER A 352 -33.88 -30.44 71.71
CA SER A 352 -32.99 -30.37 72.87
C SER A 352 -33.57 -29.54 74.02
N ARG A 353 -34.50 -28.61 73.78
CA ARG A 353 -35.29 -27.95 74.83
C ARG A 353 -36.38 -28.89 75.35
N LYS A 354 -37.18 -29.50 74.48
CA LYS A 354 -38.28 -30.43 74.83
C LYS A 354 -37.79 -31.68 75.59
N GLN A 355 -36.62 -32.20 75.25
CA GLN A 355 -35.98 -33.29 76.00
C GLN A 355 -35.58 -32.86 77.42
N ARG A 356 -35.03 -31.65 77.61
CA ARG A 356 -34.70 -31.10 78.94
C ARG A 356 -35.94 -30.78 79.79
N GLU A 357 -37.02 -30.34 79.16
CA GLU A 357 -38.34 -30.20 79.80
C GLU A 357 -38.88 -31.55 80.27
N LYS A 358 -38.98 -32.54 79.37
CA LYS A 358 -39.35 -33.93 79.69
C LYS A 358 -38.52 -34.54 80.83
N GLU A 359 -37.21 -34.29 80.87
CA GLU A 359 -36.33 -34.75 81.95
C GLU A 359 -36.53 -33.99 83.27
N ARG A 360 -36.94 -32.72 83.24
CA ARG A 360 -37.37 -31.98 84.44
C ARG A 360 -38.70 -32.57 84.95
N ASP A 361 -39.66 -32.79 84.07
CA ASP A 361 -40.99 -33.27 84.44
C ASP A 361 -40.97 -34.73 84.93
N PHE A 362 -40.16 -35.60 84.33
CA PHE A 362 -39.93 -36.96 84.82
C PHE A 362 -39.24 -37.00 86.19
N ARG A 363 -38.36 -36.03 86.49
CA ARG A 363 -37.80 -35.85 87.85
C ARG A 363 -38.83 -35.31 88.85
N ASN A 364 -39.77 -34.48 88.40
CA ASN A 364 -40.88 -33.99 89.23
C ASN A 364 -41.91 -35.10 89.51
N LEU A 365 -42.25 -35.91 88.50
CA LEU A 365 -43.10 -37.08 88.64
C LEU A 365 -42.52 -38.06 89.67
N ARG A 366 -41.24 -38.45 89.55
CA ARG A 366 -40.57 -39.32 90.53
C ARG A 366 -40.55 -38.77 91.96
N LYS A 367 -40.50 -37.44 92.13
CA LYS A 367 -40.64 -36.81 93.45
C LYS A 367 -42.06 -36.97 94.01
N MET A 368 -43.08 -36.82 93.17
CA MET A 368 -44.48 -37.02 93.57
C MET A 368 -44.82 -38.50 93.81
N GLU A 369 -44.29 -39.43 93.00
CA GLU A 369 -44.40 -40.88 93.24
C GLU A 369 -43.80 -41.27 94.60
N LEU A 370 -42.62 -40.73 94.93
CA LEU A 370 -41.99 -40.96 96.23
C LEU A 370 -42.77 -40.32 97.39
N LEU A 371 -43.27 -39.08 97.22
CA LEU A 371 -44.08 -38.39 98.23
C LEU A 371 -45.40 -39.13 98.49
N LEU A 372 -46.05 -39.60 97.43
CA LEU A 372 -47.24 -40.45 97.50
C LEU A 372 -46.95 -41.77 98.21
N LYS A 373 -45.84 -42.45 97.88
CA LYS A 373 -45.44 -43.69 98.55
C LYS A 373 -45.21 -43.49 100.06
N VAL A 374 -44.49 -42.45 100.45
CA VAL A 374 -44.32 -42.08 101.88
C VAL A 374 -45.66 -41.80 102.55
N SER A 375 -46.60 -41.17 101.84
CA SER A 375 -47.95 -40.86 102.36
C SER A 375 -48.81 -42.12 102.53
N CYS A 376 -48.73 -43.08 101.60
CA CYS A 376 -49.37 -44.38 101.71
C CYS A 376 -48.78 -45.22 102.85
N ASP A 377 -47.46 -45.23 103.01
CA ASP A 377 -46.80 -45.99 104.09
C ASP A 377 -47.12 -45.39 105.47
N ALA A 378 -47.18 -44.06 105.58
CA ALA A 378 -47.67 -43.38 106.78
C ALA A 378 -49.14 -43.74 107.08
N LEU A 379 -50.03 -43.74 106.07
CA LEU A 379 -51.42 -44.15 106.24
C LEU A 379 -51.53 -45.61 106.73
N THR A 380 -50.73 -46.53 106.17
CA THR A 380 -50.67 -47.92 106.62
C THR A 380 -50.20 -48.03 108.07
N GLN A 381 -49.23 -47.22 108.50
CA GLN A 381 -48.78 -47.16 109.90
C GLN A 381 -49.90 -46.67 110.84
N THR A 382 -50.66 -45.64 110.45
CA THR A 382 -51.80 -45.14 111.23
C THR A 382 -52.91 -46.20 111.36
N GLN A 383 -53.19 -46.94 110.28
CA GLN A 383 -54.16 -48.05 110.29
C GLN A 383 -53.72 -49.19 111.21
N ALA A 384 -52.44 -49.57 111.20
CA ALA A 384 -51.90 -50.59 112.10
C ALA A 384 -51.94 -50.17 113.59
N LEU A 385 -51.68 -48.90 113.89
CA LEU A 385 -51.82 -48.35 115.24
C LEU A 385 -53.28 -48.36 115.72
N HIS A 386 -54.23 -48.03 114.85
CA HIS A 386 -55.66 -48.09 115.16
C HIS A 386 -56.14 -49.52 115.45
N GLN A 387 -55.72 -50.51 114.65
CA GLN A 387 -56.00 -51.93 114.90
C GLN A 387 -55.43 -52.42 116.23
N ARG A 388 -54.22 -51.99 116.59
CA ARG A 388 -53.61 -52.33 117.88
C ARG A 388 -54.40 -51.75 119.07
N LEU A 389 -54.82 -50.48 118.98
CA LEU A 389 -55.58 -49.83 120.05
C LEU A 389 -56.95 -50.48 120.28
N LEU A 390 -57.61 -50.99 119.23
CA LEU A 390 -58.83 -51.80 119.37
C LEU A 390 -58.59 -53.07 120.20
N LEU A 391 -57.53 -53.83 119.89
CA LEU A 391 -57.18 -55.06 120.62
C LEU A 391 -56.75 -54.79 122.08
N GLU A 392 -56.14 -53.62 122.36
CA GLU A 392 -55.80 -53.22 123.74
C GLU A 392 -57.03 -52.80 124.56
N ILE A 393 -58.12 -52.38 123.92
CA ILE A 393 -59.42 -52.09 124.58
C ILE A 393 -60.19 -53.38 124.91
N GLU A 394 -60.12 -54.40 124.05
CA GLU A 394 -60.77 -55.70 124.27
C GLU A 394 -60.13 -56.55 125.40
N ALA A 395 -58.95 -56.16 125.88
CA ALA A 395 -58.10 -56.97 126.76
C ALA A 395 -58.21 -56.67 128.28
N ILE A 396 -59.29 -56.01 128.75
CA ILE A 396 -59.44 -55.58 130.17
C ILE A 396 -60.57 -56.35 130.89
N PRO A 397 -60.26 -57.32 131.77
CA PRO A 397 -61.24 -58.00 132.63
C PRO A 397 -61.61 -57.17 133.87
N LYS A 398 -62.68 -57.57 134.56
CA LYS A 398 -63.07 -57.05 135.88
C LYS A 398 -63.42 -58.17 136.87
N ASP A 399 -63.27 -57.81 138.14
CA ASP A 399 -63.73 -58.44 139.39
C ASP A 399 -62.85 -59.54 140.02
N ASP A 400 -62.65 -59.38 141.33
CA ASP A 400 -61.80 -60.15 142.25
C ASP A 400 -62.31 -59.93 143.69
N SER A 401 -62.40 -60.99 144.53
CA SER A 401 -62.34 -60.93 146.01
C SER A 401 -62.75 -62.26 146.69
N THR A 402 -61.82 -62.92 147.39
CA THR A 402 -62.08 -64.10 148.25
C THR A 402 -61.39 -64.00 149.62
N LEU A 403 -61.70 -62.95 150.40
CA LEU A 403 -61.08 -62.66 151.70
C LEU A 403 -62.10 -62.61 152.87
N SER A 404 -62.72 -63.75 153.22
CA SER A 404 -63.73 -63.82 154.30
C SER A 404 -63.68 -65.09 155.19
N GLU A 405 -62.67 -65.94 155.02
CA GLU A 405 -62.50 -67.15 155.85
C GLU A 405 -62.00 -66.87 157.29
N ARG A 406 -61.94 -67.95 158.08
CA ARG A 406 -60.98 -68.22 159.18
C ARG A 406 -61.02 -67.33 160.43
N ARG A 407 -61.76 -66.21 160.45
CA ARG A 407 -61.77 -65.27 161.59
C ARG A 407 -62.84 -65.53 162.66
N ARG A 408 -63.59 -66.64 162.60
CA ARG A 408 -64.78 -66.90 163.46
C ARG A 408 -64.74 -68.13 164.37
N GLU A 409 -63.79 -69.05 164.19
CA GLU A 409 -63.87 -70.39 164.80
C GLU A 409 -63.13 -70.48 166.14
N LEU A 410 -61.91 -69.93 166.22
CA LEU A 410 -60.98 -70.04 167.35
C LEU A 410 -61.41 -69.36 168.67
N HIS A 411 -62.64 -68.83 168.77
CA HIS A 411 -63.09 -68.06 169.93
C HIS A 411 -64.09 -68.80 170.86
N LYS A 412 -64.59 -69.98 170.47
CA LYS A 412 -65.70 -70.66 171.19
C LYS A 412 -65.30 -71.85 172.08
N GLU A 413 -64.16 -72.49 171.84
CA GLU A 413 -63.84 -73.79 172.46
C GLU A 413 -63.41 -73.69 173.94
N VAL A 414 -63.03 -72.50 174.41
CA VAL A 414 -62.47 -72.27 175.75
C VAL A 414 -63.52 -72.28 176.89
N GLU A 415 -64.79 -72.02 176.60
CA GLU A 415 -65.83 -71.81 177.63
C GLU A 415 -66.55 -73.09 178.13
N VAL A 416 -66.54 -74.18 177.35
CA VAL A 416 -67.40 -75.35 177.64
C VAL A 416 -66.70 -76.43 178.48
N ALA A 417 -65.36 -76.51 178.43
CA ALA A 417 -64.55 -77.52 179.14
C ALA A 417 -64.57 -77.41 180.69
N LYS A 418 -65.40 -76.55 181.27
CA LYS A 418 -65.39 -76.15 182.68
C LYS A 418 -66.49 -76.77 183.58
N ARG A 419 -67.32 -77.69 183.07
CA ARG A 419 -68.52 -78.17 183.83
C ARG A 419 -68.54 -79.64 184.25
N ASN A 420 -68.55 -80.61 183.32
CA ASN A 420 -69.12 -81.94 183.63
C ASN A 420 -68.09 -83.02 184.01
N LEU A 421 -67.46 -82.87 185.19
CA LEU A 421 -66.64 -83.89 185.86
C LEU A 421 -67.49 -84.67 186.88
N ALA A 422 -68.29 -85.67 186.45
CA ALA A 422 -69.16 -86.42 187.38
C ALA A 422 -69.45 -87.89 186.96
N GLN A 423 -69.27 -88.81 187.94
CA GLN A 423 -69.72 -90.23 188.02
C GLN A 423 -68.87 -91.34 187.35
N GLN A 424 -69.36 -92.60 187.43
CA GLN A 424 -68.64 -93.81 187.93
C GLN A 424 -69.41 -95.12 187.57
N LYS A 425 -68.96 -96.38 187.80
CA LYS A 425 -67.67 -97.14 187.86
C LYS A 425 -68.03 -98.64 188.17
N ILE A 426 -67.14 -99.45 188.80
CA ILE A 426 -67.38 -100.77 189.47
C ILE A 426 -67.62 -101.98 188.51
N LEU A 427 -67.35 -103.29 188.77
CA LEU A 427 -66.39 -104.19 189.51
C LEU A 427 -66.66 -105.65 188.97
N SER A 428 -66.29 -106.78 189.60
CA SER A 428 -64.96 -107.44 189.71
C SER A 428 -65.09 -108.94 190.14
N GLU A 429 -63.98 -109.67 190.24
CA GLU A 429 -63.72 -110.93 191.01
C GLU A 429 -64.41 -112.29 190.64
N ALA A 430 -63.59 -113.29 190.26
CA ALA A 430 -63.96 -114.73 190.25
C ALA A 430 -62.76 -115.74 190.25
N GLU A 431 -61.51 -115.28 190.33
CA GLU A 431 -60.39 -115.90 189.55
C GLU A 431 -59.71 -117.13 190.18
N SER A 432 -59.87 -117.38 191.48
CA SER A 432 -58.93 -118.20 192.28
C SER A 432 -58.90 -119.72 192.00
N LYS A 433 -59.71 -120.27 191.08
CA LYS A 433 -59.76 -121.72 190.77
C LYS A 433 -59.25 -122.12 189.38
N LEU A 434 -58.90 -121.16 188.52
CA LEU A 434 -58.49 -121.45 187.14
C LEU A 434 -57.01 -121.92 187.02
N VAL A 435 -56.19 -121.58 188.01
CA VAL A 435 -54.72 -121.62 187.94
C VAL A 435 -54.14 -123.01 187.66
N GLU A 436 -54.69 -124.08 188.25
CA GLU A 436 -54.16 -125.44 188.06
C GLU A 436 -54.37 -125.99 186.64
N GLN A 437 -55.34 -125.47 185.88
CA GLN A 437 -55.52 -125.85 184.47
C GLN A 437 -54.54 -125.13 183.53
N GLN A 438 -54.15 -123.88 183.85
CA GLN A 438 -53.35 -123.04 182.95
C GLN A 438 -51.91 -123.57 182.74
N LEU A 439 -51.32 -124.21 183.75
CA LEU A 439 -49.98 -124.81 183.66
C LEU A 439 -49.86 -125.94 182.61
N ALA A 440 -50.99 -126.58 182.25
CA ALA A 440 -51.02 -127.59 181.20
C ALA A 440 -51.06 -126.97 179.78
N GLU A 441 -51.69 -125.82 179.62
CA GLU A 441 -51.79 -125.12 178.33
C GLU A 441 -50.49 -124.37 177.98
N GLU A 442 -49.82 -123.79 178.97
CA GLU A 442 -48.57 -123.04 178.79
C GLU A 442 -47.47 -123.84 178.06
N ASN A 443 -47.29 -125.11 178.44
CA ASN A 443 -46.33 -126.05 177.83
C ASN A 443 -46.64 -126.35 176.34
N LYS A 444 -47.89 -126.15 175.90
CA LYS A 444 -48.30 -126.36 174.50
C LYS A 444 -48.01 -125.11 173.67
N LEU A 445 -48.33 -123.93 174.21
CA LEU A 445 -48.11 -122.62 173.57
C LEU A 445 -46.62 -122.34 173.30
N LEU A 446 -45.71 -122.81 174.16
CA LEU A 446 -44.27 -122.64 173.96
C LEU A 446 -43.76 -123.25 172.64
N LYS A 447 -44.25 -124.43 172.23
CA LYS A 447 -43.87 -125.05 170.94
C LYS A 447 -44.43 -124.30 169.73
N GLU A 448 -45.62 -123.72 169.85
CA GLU A 448 -46.19 -122.88 168.80
C GLU A 448 -45.40 -121.57 168.65
N GLN A 449 -44.84 -121.04 169.76
CA GLN A 449 -43.96 -119.86 169.73
C GLN A 449 -42.66 -120.10 168.95
N GLU A 450 -42.02 -121.27 169.08
CA GLU A 450 -40.77 -121.58 168.35
C GLU A 450 -40.98 -121.63 166.84
N ASN A 451 -42.02 -122.34 166.37
CA ASN A 451 -42.39 -122.41 164.94
C ASN A 451 -42.61 -121.01 164.33
N MET A 452 -43.26 -120.10 165.07
CA MET A 452 -43.51 -118.73 164.61
C MET A 452 -42.23 -117.89 164.53
N ARG A 453 -41.19 -118.18 165.33
CA ARG A 453 -39.88 -117.50 165.25
C ARG A 453 -39.12 -117.90 163.99
N GLU A 454 -39.12 -119.18 163.61
CA GLU A 454 -38.50 -119.62 162.34
C GLU A 454 -39.19 -118.99 161.12
N LEU A 455 -40.53 -118.94 161.13
CA LEU A 455 -41.30 -118.38 160.02
C LEU A 455 -41.04 -116.86 159.87
N ALA A 456 -40.94 -116.13 160.98
CA ALA A 456 -40.52 -114.73 160.99
C ALA A 456 -39.08 -114.53 160.46
N PHE A 457 -38.12 -115.37 160.87
CA PHE A 457 -36.74 -115.30 160.38
C PHE A 457 -36.64 -115.50 158.86
N ASN A 458 -37.38 -116.46 158.31
CA ASN A 458 -37.45 -116.71 156.88
C ASN A 458 -38.07 -115.53 156.10
N LEU A 459 -39.11 -114.88 156.64
CA LEU A 459 -39.69 -113.67 156.06
C LEU A 459 -38.71 -112.49 156.04
N VAL A 460 -37.95 -112.26 157.11
CA VAL A 460 -36.91 -111.21 157.16
C VAL A 460 -35.84 -111.47 156.08
N ARG A 461 -35.36 -112.72 155.95
CA ARG A 461 -34.36 -113.09 154.93
C ARG A 461 -34.87 -112.85 153.50
N MET A 462 -36.11 -113.21 153.21
CA MET A 462 -36.73 -112.95 151.91
C MET A 462 -36.93 -111.46 151.64
N THR A 463 -37.23 -110.67 152.67
CA THR A 463 -37.39 -109.22 152.55
C THR A 463 -36.07 -108.54 152.20
N GLN A 464 -34.96 -108.94 152.84
CA GLN A 464 -33.63 -108.41 152.52
C GLN A 464 -33.23 -108.67 151.06
N ILE A 465 -33.39 -109.90 150.58
CA ILE A 465 -33.08 -110.26 149.17
C ILE A 465 -33.87 -109.38 148.19
N LYS A 466 -35.11 -109.01 148.51
CA LYS A 466 -35.94 -108.12 147.66
C LYS A 466 -35.56 -106.65 147.75
N ILE A 467 -34.96 -106.20 148.86
CA ILE A 467 -34.32 -104.89 148.97
C ILE A 467 -33.06 -104.86 148.09
N ASP A 468 -32.20 -105.87 148.19
CA ASP A 468 -30.95 -105.96 147.44
C ASP A 468 -31.20 -106.02 145.91
N GLU A 469 -32.17 -106.83 145.47
CA GLU A 469 -32.62 -106.87 144.06
C GLU A 469 -33.10 -105.50 143.57
N LYS A 470 -33.86 -104.76 144.40
CA LYS A 470 -34.40 -103.45 144.05
C LYS A 470 -33.28 -102.42 143.93
N GLU A 471 -32.33 -102.43 144.85
CA GLU A 471 -31.20 -101.50 144.83
C GLU A 471 -30.26 -101.77 143.64
N GLN A 472 -29.99 -103.03 143.32
CA GLN A 472 -29.21 -103.39 142.13
C GLN A 472 -29.90 -102.95 140.83
N LYS A 473 -31.21 -103.24 140.68
CA LYS A 473 -32.01 -102.79 139.52
C LYS A 473 -32.05 -101.26 139.41
N SER A 474 -32.09 -100.54 140.54
CA SER A 474 -32.02 -99.07 140.57
C SER A 474 -30.66 -98.55 140.11
N LYS A 475 -29.55 -99.14 140.59
CA LYS A 475 -28.18 -98.80 140.16
C LYS A 475 -27.98 -99.02 138.66
N ASP A 476 -28.49 -100.13 138.11
CA ASP A 476 -28.34 -100.44 136.69
C ASP A 476 -29.26 -99.60 135.79
N PHE A 477 -30.47 -99.26 136.25
CA PHE A 477 -31.30 -98.23 135.61
C PHE A 477 -30.58 -96.88 135.56
N LEU A 478 -29.96 -96.44 136.67
CA LEU A 478 -29.25 -95.15 136.71
C LEU A 478 -28.06 -95.13 135.74
N LYS A 479 -27.28 -96.22 135.67
CA LYS A 479 -26.20 -96.39 134.66
C LYS A 479 -26.73 -96.33 133.23
N ALA A 480 -27.88 -96.97 132.95
CA ALA A 480 -28.50 -96.94 131.64
C ALA A 480 -29.00 -95.53 131.27
N GLN A 481 -29.61 -94.81 132.23
CA GLN A 481 -30.08 -93.43 132.07
C GLN A 481 -28.91 -92.45 131.84
N GLN A 482 -27.78 -92.63 132.53
CA GLN A 482 -26.55 -91.86 132.29
C GLN A 482 -25.96 -92.14 130.89
N LYS A 483 -25.90 -93.42 130.47
CA LYS A 483 -25.46 -93.78 129.10
C LYS A 483 -26.38 -93.16 128.04
N TYR A 484 -27.70 -93.28 128.19
CA TYR A 484 -28.68 -92.69 127.27
C TYR A 484 -28.55 -91.16 127.19
N THR A 485 -28.47 -90.47 128.32
CA THR A 485 -28.34 -89.00 128.33
C THR A 485 -27.02 -88.50 127.76
N ASN A 486 -25.94 -89.28 127.83
CA ASN A 486 -24.69 -88.97 127.14
C ASN A 486 -24.78 -89.21 125.62
N ILE A 487 -25.33 -90.33 125.17
CA ILE A 487 -25.59 -90.60 123.74
C ILE A 487 -26.48 -89.50 123.13
N VAL A 488 -27.51 -89.03 123.85
CA VAL A 488 -28.36 -87.91 123.39
C VAL A 488 -27.59 -86.58 123.30
N LYS A 489 -26.57 -86.34 124.13
CA LYS A 489 -25.68 -85.17 123.97
C LYS A 489 -24.78 -85.30 122.74
N GLU A 490 -24.21 -86.49 122.51
CA GLU A 490 -23.36 -86.78 121.35
C GLU A 490 -24.13 -86.64 120.02
N ILE A 491 -25.36 -87.17 119.94
CA ILE A 491 -26.25 -86.99 118.79
C ILE A 491 -26.49 -85.49 118.54
N LYS A 492 -26.83 -84.71 119.58
CA LYS A 492 -27.04 -83.26 119.46
C LYS A 492 -25.79 -82.50 119.01
N ALA A 493 -24.60 -82.94 119.43
CA ALA A 493 -23.32 -82.39 118.97
C ALA A 493 -23.06 -82.73 117.49
N LYS A 494 -23.28 -83.98 117.07
CA LYS A 494 -23.15 -84.40 115.67
C LYS A 494 -24.17 -83.73 114.75
N ASP A 495 -25.40 -83.49 115.21
CA ASP A 495 -26.36 -82.65 114.49
C ASP A 495 -25.91 -81.19 114.33
N LEU A 496 -25.12 -80.67 115.27
CA LEU A 496 -24.53 -79.33 115.17
C LEU A 496 -23.40 -79.32 114.12
N GLU A 497 -22.49 -80.29 114.17
CA GLU A 497 -21.45 -80.51 113.15
C GLU A 497 -22.06 -80.66 111.75
N ILE A 498 -23.04 -81.54 111.58
CA ILE A 498 -23.75 -81.78 110.32
C ILE A 498 -24.40 -80.48 109.81
N ARG A 499 -24.99 -79.65 110.69
CA ARG A 499 -25.52 -78.33 110.31
C ARG A 499 -24.42 -77.34 109.88
N ILE A 500 -23.25 -77.36 110.52
CA ILE A 500 -22.08 -76.55 110.12
C ILE A 500 -21.55 -77.01 108.76
N HIS A 501 -21.38 -78.31 108.52
CA HIS A 501 -20.95 -78.84 107.22
C HIS A 501 -22.01 -78.58 106.12
N LYS A 502 -23.31 -78.68 106.41
CA LYS A 502 -24.41 -78.29 105.51
C LYS A 502 -24.47 -76.76 105.26
N LYS A 503 -23.91 -75.91 106.13
CA LYS A 503 -23.67 -74.48 105.84
C LYS A 503 -22.44 -74.30 104.96
N LYS A 504 -21.29 -74.90 105.30
CA LYS A 504 -20.05 -74.84 104.49
C LYS A 504 -20.25 -75.33 103.05
N LYS A 505 -20.96 -76.45 102.81
CA LYS A 505 -21.27 -76.94 101.45
C LYS A 505 -22.08 -75.92 100.64
N ARG A 506 -23.07 -75.25 101.25
CA ARG A 506 -23.89 -74.22 100.59
C ARG A 506 -23.08 -72.97 100.26
N GLU A 507 -22.20 -72.54 101.14
CA GLU A 507 -21.28 -71.42 100.90
C GLU A 507 -20.27 -71.72 99.77
N ILE A 508 -19.69 -72.92 99.74
CA ILE A 508 -18.80 -73.35 98.64
C ILE A 508 -19.58 -73.40 97.31
N HIS A 509 -20.82 -73.91 97.30
CA HIS A 509 -21.67 -73.87 96.10
C HIS A 509 -22.10 -72.45 95.70
N ARG A 510 -22.19 -71.49 96.64
CA ARG A 510 -22.39 -70.07 96.33
C ARG A 510 -21.16 -69.52 95.60
N ARG A 511 -19.97 -69.66 96.19
CA ARG A 511 -18.69 -69.21 95.62
C ARG A 511 -18.42 -69.81 94.23
N LEU A 512 -18.64 -71.12 94.04
CA LEU A 512 -18.47 -71.77 92.73
C LEU A 512 -19.38 -71.17 91.65
N ARG A 513 -20.62 -70.80 91.99
CA ARG A 513 -21.54 -70.12 91.04
C ARG A 513 -21.17 -68.66 90.80
N GLU A 514 -20.53 -68.00 91.76
CA GLU A 514 -19.99 -66.65 91.60
C GLU A 514 -18.73 -66.66 90.72
N PHE A 515 -17.82 -67.63 90.89
CA PHE A 515 -16.68 -67.84 89.99
C PHE A 515 -17.11 -68.24 88.57
N ALA A 516 -18.13 -69.09 88.41
CA ALA A 516 -18.67 -69.43 87.09
C ALA A 516 -19.21 -68.18 86.36
N LYS A 517 -20.00 -67.35 87.05
CA LYS A 517 -20.47 -66.06 86.52
C LYS A 517 -19.31 -65.14 86.15
N LEU A 518 -18.27 -65.08 86.98
CA LEU A 518 -17.09 -64.23 86.73
C LEU A 518 -16.33 -64.69 85.48
N TYR A 519 -16.16 -66.00 85.32
CA TYR A 519 -15.57 -66.62 84.13
C TYR A 519 -16.41 -66.32 82.87
N ASP A 520 -17.74 -66.43 82.95
CA ASP A 520 -18.62 -66.09 81.83
C ASP A 520 -18.55 -64.58 81.48
N THR A 521 -18.44 -63.67 82.46
CA THR A 521 -18.20 -62.25 82.17
C THR A 521 -16.87 -62.02 81.47
N VAL A 522 -15.76 -62.58 81.97
CA VAL A 522 -14.43 -62.45 81.35
C VAL A 522 -14.39 -63.08 79.95
N ARG A 523 -15.07 -64.22 79.75
CA ARG A 523 -15.21 -64.87 78.44
C ARG A 523 -16.00 -64.00 77.45
N ASN A 524 -17.07 -63.36 77.90
CA ASN A 524 -17.87 -62.45 77.09
C ASN A 524 -17.11 -61.15 76.75
N GLU A 525 -16.34 -60.61 77.70
CA GLU A 525 -15.44 -59.47 77.46
C GLU A 525 -14.32 -59.83 76.47
N ARG A 526 -13.65 -60.97 76.65
CA ARG A 526 -12.68 -61.51 75.67
C ARG A 526 -13.29 -61.61 74.27
N ASN A 527 -14.48 -62.19 74.15
CA ASN A 527 -15.19 -62.30 72.87
C ASN A 527 -15.56 -60.91 72.29
N LYS A 528 -15.92 -59.95 73.14
CA LYS A 528 -16.17 -58.55 72.73
C LYS A 528 -14.89 -57.89 72.22
N PHE A 529 -13.74 -58.09 72.87
CA PHE A 529 -12.45 -57.59 72.42
C PHE A 529 -12.00 -58.24 71.11
N VAL A 530 -12.15 -59.57 70.95
CA VAL A 530 -11.86 -60.26 69.68
C VAL A 530 -12.75 -59.73 68.54
N ASN A 531 -14.05 -59.51 68.79
CA ASN A 531 -14.96 -58.93 67.81
C ASN A 531 -14.64 -57.46 67.48
N LEU A 532 -14.14 -56.68 68.44
CA LEU A 532 -13.64 -55.31 68.19
C LEU A 532 -12.33 -55.32 67.40
N LEU A 533 -11.40 -56.21 67.74
CA LEU A 533 -10.13 -56.40 67.03
C LEU A 533 -10.37 -56.80 65.57
N HIS A 534 -11.26 -57.76 65.31
CA HIS A 534 -11.59 -58.18 63.94
C HIS A 534 -12.23 -57.04 63.13
N LYS A 535 -13.15 -56.26 63.73
CA LYS A 535 -13.72 -55.06 63.10
C LYS A 535 -12.69 -53.97 62.84
N ALA A 536 -11.74 -53.76 63.75
CA ALA A 536 -10.64 -52.81 63.56
C ALA A 536 -9.71 -53.28 62.42
N HIS A 537 -9.38 -54.57 62.36
CA HIS A 537 -8.55 -55.15 61.31
C HIS A 537 -9.23 -55.07 59.93
N GLN A 538 -10.53 -55.35 59.86
CA GLN A 538 -11.35 -55.14 58.66
C GLN A 538 -11.32 -53.67 58.22
N LYS A 539 -11.50 -52.72 59.14
CA LYS A 539 -11.43 -51.28 58.85
C LYS A 539 -10.03 -50.81 58.43
N VAL A 540 -8.96 -51.38 58.97
CA VAL A 540 -7.59 -51.13 58.50
C VAL A 540 -7.41 -51.61 57.07
N ASN A 541 -7.92 -52.79 56.71
CA ASN A 541 -7.84 -53.29 55.33
C ASN A 541 -8.68 -52.45 54.36
N GLU A 542 -9.92 -52.08 54.73
CA GLU A 542 -10.73 -51.12 53.95
C GLU A 542 -10.05 -49.76 53.75
N ILE A 543 -9.18 -49.33 54.67
CA ILE A 543 -8.38 -48.10 54.54
C ILE A 543 -7.17 -48.34 53.62
N LYS A 544 -6.45 -49.47 53.77
CA LYS A 544 -5.33 -49.85 52.89
C LYS A 544 -5.77 -49.98 51.43
N GLU A 545 -6.92 -50.62 51.18
CA GLU A 545 -7.48 -50.77 49.82
C GLU A 545 -7.87 -49.41 49.23
N ARG A 546 -8.58 -48.56 49.99
CA ARG A 546 -8.89 -47.20 49.53
C ARG A 546 -7.63 -46.36 49.27
N HIS A 547 -6.62 -46.47 50.13
CA HIS A 547 -5.33 -45.79 49.91
C HIS A 547 -4.65 -46.27 48.62
N LYS A 548 -4.63 -47.58 48.35
CA LYS A 548 -4.11 -48.14 47.09
C LYS A 548 -4.90 -47.65 45.87
N MET A 549 -6.24 -47.56 45.97
CA MET A 549 -7.06 -46.98 44.91
C MET A 549 -6.76 -45.50 44.69
N SER A 550 -6.63 -44.70 45.75
CA SER A 550 -6.27 -43.28 45.64
C SER A 550 -4.84 -43.06 45.11
N LEU A 551 -3.89 -43.96 45.38
CA LEU A 551 -2.57 -43.93 44.74
C LEU A 551 -2.67 -44.20 43.24
N ASN A 552 -3.43 -45.22 42.83
CA ASN A 552 -3.68 -45.49 41.41
C ASN A 552 -4.37 -44.30 40.70
N GLU A 553 -5.36 -43.67 41.35
CA GLU A 553 -6.02 -42.46 40.84
C GLU A 553 -5.04 -41.28 40.70
N LEU A 554 -4.19 -41.04 41.71
CA LEU A 554 -3.14 -40.00 41.64
C LEU A 554 -2.12 -40.27 40.52
N GLU A 555 -1.79 -41.53 40.25
CA GLU A 555 -0.88 -41.90 39.17
C GLU A 555 -1.54 -41.77 37.79
N ILE A 556 -2.81 -42.15 37.65
CA ILE A 556 -3.60 -41.88 36.43
C ILE A 556 -3.71 -40.37 36.18
N LEU A 557 -3.96 -39.57 37.22
CA LEU A 557 -4.03 -38.11 37.13
C LEU A 557 -2.67 -37.48 36.77
N ARG A 558 -1.56 -37.98 37.34
CA ARG A 558 -0.19 -37.57 36.93
C ARG A 558 0.09 -37.89 35.47
N ASN A 559 -0.19 -39.11 35.03
CA ASN A 559 0.03 -39.53 33.64
C ASN A 559 -0.86 -38.74 32.66
N SER A 560 -2.09 -38.41 33.06
CA SER A 560 -2.97 -37.50 32.33
C SER A 560 -2.40 -36.09 32.24
N ALA A 561 -1.93 -35.52 33.36
CA ALA A 561 -1.32 -34.19 33.41
C ALA A 561 -0.06 -34.08 32.54
N VAL A 562 0.87 -35.04 32.64
CA VAL A 562 2.08 -35.10 31.79
C VAL A 562 1.71 -35.24 30.30
N THR A 563 0.64 -35.98 29.99
CA THR A 563 0.13 -36.09 28.60
C THR A 563 -0.50 -34.77 28.12
N GLN A 564 -1.20 -34.04 29.00
CA GLN A 564 -1.77 -32.73 28.73
C GLN A 564 -0.68 -31.67 28.51
N GLU A 565 0.37 -31.71 29.33
CA GLU A 565 1.53 -30.82 29.24
C GLU A 565 2.34 -31.07 27.97
N ARG A 566 2.58 -32.33 27.58
CA ARG A 566 3.16 -32.67 26.26
C ARG A 566 2.31 -32.18 25.10
N LYS A 567 0.97 -32.21 25.20
CA LYS A 567 0.08 -31.62 24.16
C LYS A 567 0.22 -30.10 24.11
N LEU A 568 0.31 -29.43 25.26
CA LEU A 568 0.51 -27.99 25.37
C LEU A 568 1.88 -27.55 24.83
N GLN A 569 2.96 -28.25 25.19
CA GLN A 569 4.30 -27.99 24.65
C GLN A 569 4.32 -28.14 23.12
N ASN A 570 3.66 -29.16 22.58
CA ASN A 570 3.51 -29.34 21.13
C ASN A 570 2.66 -28.25 20.45
N SER A 571 1.64 -27.70 21.12
CA SER A 571 0.86 -26.57 20.55
C SER A 571 1.61 -25.25 20.65
N MET A 572 2.37 -25.01 21.72
CA MET A 572 3.28 -23.86 21.86
C MET A 572 4.39 -23.87 20.80
N LEU A 573 4.99 -25.03 20.52
CA LEU A 573 6.05 -25.16 19.51
C LEU A 573 5.49 -24.96 18.09
N LYS A 574 4.28 -25.47 17.81
CA LYS A 574 3.53 -25.13 16.58
C LYS A 574 3.20 -23.64 16.47
N LEU A 575 2.80 -23.00 17.57
CA LEU A 575 2.52 -21.56 17.61
C LEU A 575 3.79 -20.75 17.33
N ALA A 576 4.93 -21.11 17.91
CA ALA A 576 6.23 -20.47 17.66
C ALA A 576 6.61 -20.56 16.18
N ASN A 577 6.56 -21.76 15.58
CA ASN A 577 6.80 -21.94 14.14
C ASN A 577 5.82 -21.10 13.28
N ASN A 578 4.54 -21.05 13.65
CA ASN A 578 3.54 -20.23 12.96
C ASN A 578 3.73 -18.71 13.17
N VAL A 579 4.44 -18.27 14.21
CA VAL A 579 4.90 -16.88 14.36
C VAL A 579 6.06 -16.62 13.41
N THR A 580 7.10 -17.47 13.41
CA THR A 580 8.27 -17.31 12.54
C THR A 580 7.91 -17.34 11.05
N ILE A 581 6.97 -18.21 10.63
CA ILE A 581 6.45 -18.26 9.25
C ILE A 581 5.65 -17.00 8.92
N ARG A 582 4.85 -16.48 9.86
CA ARG A 582 4.10 -15.23 9.65
C ARG A 582 5.05 -14.03 9.50
N GLU A 583 6.12 -14.00 10.30
CA GLU A 583 7.14 -12.96 10.24
C GLU A 583 7.94 -13.00 8.93
N SER A 584 8.30 -14.20 8.42
CA SER A 584 8.95 -14.30 7.10
C SER A 584 8.01 -13.88 5.96
N MET A 585 6.74 -14.34 5.97
CA MET A 585 5.73 -13.93 5.00
C MET A 585 5.46 -12.41 5.07
N GLN A 586 5.41 -11.82 6.27
CA GLN A 586 5.20 -10.39 6.45
C GLN A 586 6.41 -9.57 5.94
N ASN A 587 7.64 -10.05 6.15
CA ASN A 587 8.83 -9.47 5.55
C ASN A 587 8.79 -9.55 4.01
N ASP A 588 8.33 -10.65 3.42
CA ASP A 588 8.19 -10.77 1.96
C ASP A 588 7.08 -9.89 1.40
N VAL A 589 5.95 -9.74 2.10
CA VAL A 589 4.93 -8.72 1.79
C VAL A 589 5.53 -7.32 1.82
N CYS A 590 6.33 -6.96 2.83
CA CYS A 590 7.02 -5.67 2.87
C CYS A 590 7.98 -5.47 1.69
N LYS A 591 8.73 -6.50 1.26
CA LYS A 591 9.57 -6.44 0.05
C LYS A 591 8.74 -6.23 -1.22
N ILE A 592 7.58 -6.89 -1.34
CA ILE A 592 6.66 -6.73 -2.47
C ILE A 592 6.03 -5.33 -2.49
N VAL A 593 5.60 -4.81 -1.34
CA VAL A 593 5.09 -3.44 -1.20
C VAL A 593 6.15 -2.40 -1.59
N ALA A 594 7.39 -2.56 -1.15
CA ALA A 594 8.49 -1.67 -1.54
C ALA A 594 8.76 -1.71 -3.06
N LYS A 595 8.75 -2.90 -3.69
CA LYS A 595 8.85 -3.06 -5.15
C LYS A 595 7.68 -2.39 -5.88
N LEU A 596 6.44 -2.59 -5.41
CA LEU A 596 5.25 -1.95 -5.99
C LEU A 596 5.31 -0.43 -5.89
N GLN A 597 5.78 0.12 -4.77
CA GLN A 597 5.93 1.55 -4.57
C GLN A 597 6.98 2.15 -5.54
N ALA A 598 8.16 1.53 -5.65
CA ALA A 598 9.18 1.95 -6.61
C ALA A 598 8.71 1.83 -8.09
N MET A 599 7.82 0.88 -8.40
CA MET A 599 7.20 0.77 -9.73
C MET A 599 6.10 1.81 -9.97
N LYS A 600 5.35 2.23 -8.94
CA LYS A 600 4.42 3.38 -9.03
C LYS A 600 5.18 4.68 -9.28
N GLU A 601 6.25 4.94 -8.53
CA GLU A 601 7.10 6.13 -8.69
C GLU A 601 7.71 6.19 -10.10
N LYS A 602 8.18 5.05 -10.65
CA LYS A 602 8.59 4.95 -12.07
C LYS A 602 7.45 5.27 -13.03
N LYS A 603 6.23 4.76 -12.79
CA LYS A 603 5.06 5.07 -13.62
C LYS A 603 4.71 6.56 -13.57
N GLU A 604 4.76 7.20 -12.41
CA GLU A 604 4.49 8.64 -12.27
C GLU A 604 5.57 9.47 -12.98
N VAL A 605 6.85 9.12 -12.88
CA VAL A 605 7.93 9.76 -13.64
C VAL A 605 7.73 9.58 -15.15
N GLN A 606 7.29 8.40 -15.61
CA GLN A 606 6.96 8.16 -17.01
C GLN A 606 5.74 8.98 -17.47
N LEU A 607 4.69 9.07 -16.66
CA LEU A 607 3.50 9.89 -16.97
C LEU A 607 3.89 11.37 -17.13
N ASN A 608 4.61 11.94 -16.15
CA ASN A 608 5.11 13.31 -16.21
C ASN A 608 6.01 13.58 -17.44
N ASN A 609 6.72 12.55 -17.94
CA ASN A 609 7.51 12.67 -19.17
C ASN A 609 6.63 12.59 -20.43
N ILE A 610 5.58 11.75 -20.45
CA ILE A 610 4.57 11.74 -21.52
C ILE A 610 3.86 13.10 -21.60
N ASP A 611 3.44 13.67 -20.46
CA ASP A 611 2.79 14.97 -20.41
C ASP A 611 3.71 16.09 -20.95
N ARG A 612 5.01 16.06 -20.63
CA ARG A 612 6.02 16.97 -21.21
C ARG A 612 6.17 16.81 -22.71
N LEU A 613 6.24 15.58 -23.20
CA LEU A 613 6.37 15.29 -24.63
C LEU A 613 5.10 15.70 -25.40
N ALA A 614 3.91 15.47 -24.83
CA ALA A 614 2.64 15.91 -25.40
C ALA A 614 2.58 17.45 -25.50
N ASN A 615 2.90 18.17 -24.42
CA ASN A 615 2.99 19.64 -24.44
C ASN A 615 4.01 20.14 -25.48
N MET A 616 5.15 19.47 -25.63
CA MET A 616 6.16 19.82 -26.64
C MET A 616 5.67 19.56 -28.07
N ILE A 617 4.93 18.47 -28.30
CA ILE A 617 4.26 18.20 -29.59
C ILE A 617 3.25 19.31 -29.90
N THR A 618 2.38 19.69 -28.95
CA THR A 618 1.40 20.76 -29.16
C THR A 618 2.07 22.10 -29.51
N VAL A 619 3.18 22.46 -28.86
CA VAL A 619 3.95 23.67 -29.22
C VAL A 619 4.53 23.56 -30.64
N ILE A 620 5.05 22.41 -31.04
CA ILE A 620 5.56 22.18 -32.41
C ILE A 620 4.41 22.21 -33.44
N GLU A 621 3.23 21.70 -33.11
CA GLU A 621 2.03 21.78 -33.94
C GLU A 621 1.56 23.24 -34.12
N GLU A 622 1.55 24.04 -33.05
CA GLU A 622 1.30 25.48 -33.11
C GLU A 622 2.33 26.22 -33.98
N GLU A 623 3.63 25.92 -33.82
CA GLU A 623 4.70 26.47 -34.66
C GLU A 623 4.55 26.06 -36.13
N MET A 624 4.18 24.81 -36.43
CA MET A 624 3.88 24.36 -37.80
C MET A 624 2.66 25.07 -38.39
N VAL A 625 1.60 25.29 -37.61
CA VAL A 625 0.42 26.05 -38.05
C VAL A 625 0.78 27.53 -38.31
N GLN A 626 1.63 28.13 -37.47
CA GLN A 626 2.16 29.48 -37.72
C GLN A 626 3.01 29.53 -38.99
N LEU A 627 3.90 28.55 -39.21
CA LEU A 627 4.75 28.48 -40.39
C LEU A 627 3.93 28.31 -41.68
N ARG A 628 2.91 27.45 -41.67
CA ARG A 628 1.95 27.31 -42.78
C ARG A 628 1.26 28.64 -43.11
N LYS A 629 0.78 29.37 -42.09
CA LYS A 629 0.17 30.72 -42.27
C LYS A 629 1.15 31.78 -42.79
N ARG A 630 2.45 31.69 -42.45
CA ARG A 630 3.49 32.57 -43.01
C ARG A 630 3.76 32.24 -44.48
N TYR A 631 3.87 30.95 -44.82
CA TYR A 631 4.04 30.50 -46.21
C TYR A 631 2.84 30.85 -47.09
N GLU A 632 1.61 30.65 -46.60
CA GLU A 632 0.37 31.03 -47.28
C GLU A 632 0.36 32.53 -47.64
N LYS A 633 0.70 33.40 -46.68
CA LYS A 633 0.84 34.84 -46.93
C LYS A 633 1.94 35.20 -47.93
N ALA A 634 3.07 34.49 -47.91
CA ALA A 634 4.13 34.69 -48.89
C ALA A 634 3.70 34.27 -50.31
N VAL A 635 2.92 33.19 -50.43
CA VAL A 635 2.31 32.77 -51.71
C VAL A 635 1.24 33.77 -52.17
N GLN A 636 0.41 34.29 -51.27
CA GLN A 636 -0.56 35.35 -51.57
C GLN A 636 0.15 36.60 -52.12
N HIS A 637 1.11 37.17 -51.38
CA HIS A 637 1.89 38.33 -51.83
C HIS A 637 2.63 38.08 -53.15
N ARG A 638 3.20 36.88 -53.35
CA ARG A 638 3.83 36.51 -54.63
C ARG A 638 2.82 36.48 -55.78
N ASN A 639 1.62 35.95 -55.55
CA ASN A 639 0.57 35.90 -56.56
C ASN A 639 0.03 37.31 -56.87
N GLU A 640 -0.18 38.15 -55.85
CA GLU A 640 -0.53 39.57 -56.00
C GLU A 640 0.52 40.35 -56.79
N SER A 641 1.81 40.13 -56.49
CA SER A 641 2.93 40.71 -57.25
C SER A 641 2.98 40.20 -58.69
N GLY A 642 2.62 38.94 -58.93
CA GLY A 642 2.53 38.34 -60.26
C GLY A 642 1.37 38.90 -61.08
N VAL A 643 0.21 39.16 -60.46
CA VAL A 643 -0.91 39.86 -61.11
C VAL A 643 -0.50 41.30 -61.47
N GLN A 644 0.12 42.04 -60.56
CA GLN A 644 0.63 43.39 -60.85
C GLN A 644 1.72 43.42 -61.93
N LEU A 645 2.50 42.34 -62.09
CA LEU A 645 3.46 42.20 -63.19
C LEU A 645 2.74 41.97 -64.53
N ILE A 646 1.73 41.10 -64.56
CA ILE A 646 0.90 40.88 -65.76
C ILE A 646 0.16 42.17 -66.15
N GLU A 647 -0.44 42.88 -65.20
CA GLU A 647 -1.06 44.20 -65.43
C GLU A 647 -0.04 45.21 -66.01
N ARG A 648 1.22 45.18 -65.55
CA ARG A 648 2.32 46.00 -66.09
C ARG A 648 2.77 45.58 -67.49
N GLU A 649 2.81 44.28 -67.78
CA GLU A 649 3.12 43.75 -69.10
C GLU A 649 2.00 44.07 -70.10
N GLU A 650 0.74 44.02 -69.67
CA GLU A 650 -0.42 44.49 -70.45
C GLU A 650 -0.37 46.02 -70.69
N GLU A 651 -0.06 46.83 -69.66
CA GLU A 651 0.19 48.27 -69.82
C GLU A 651 1.28 48.53 -70.88
N VAL A 652 2.41 47.80 -70.81
CA VAL A 652 3.54 47.92 -71.74
C VAL A 652 3.19 47.47 -73.17
N CYS A 653 2.47 46.37 -73.34
CA CYS A 653 1.95 45.94 -74.65
C CYS A 653 1.02 47.00 -75.26
N ILE A 654 0.11 47.56 -74.46
CA ILE A 654 -0.76 48.66 -74.88
C ILE A 654 0.06 49.92 -75.25
N PHE A 655 1.17 50.19 -74.57
CA PHE A 655 2.09 51.27 -74.96
C PHE A 655 2.85 50.96 -76.27
N TYR A 656 3.31 49.73 -76.49
CA TYR A 656 3.92 49.34 -77.77
C TYR A 656 2.93 49.41 -78.93
N GLU A 657 1.68 49.01 -78.75
CA GLU A 657 0.64 49.20 -79.78
C GLU A 657 0.38 50.68 -80.06
N LYS A 658 0.28 51.53 -79.03
CA LYS A 658 0.14 52.99 -79.18
C LYS A 658 1.34 53.60 -79.91
N ILE A 659 2.57 53.18 -79.60
CA ILE A 659 3.79 53.63 -80.29
C ILE A 659 3.75 53.18 -81.75
N ASN A 660 3.46 51.91 -82.04
CA ASN A 660 3.34 51.40 -83.41
C ASN A 660 2.25 52.12 -84.22
N ILE A 661 1.15 52.54 -83.60
CA ILE A 661 0.11 53.37 -84.23
C ILE A 661 0.64 54.80 -84.47
N GLN A 662 1.30 55.41 -83.49
CA GLN A 662 1.88 56.75 -83.61
C GLN A 662 3.02 56.81 -84.64
N GLU A 663 3.84 55.77 -84.76
CA GLU A 663 4.88 55.66 -85.79
C GLU A 663 4.28 55.51 -87.19
N LYS A 664 3.20 54.73 -87.35
CA LYS A 664 2.47 54.66 -88.63
C LYS A 664 1.83 56.01 -89.00
N MET A 665 1.25 56.72 -88.02
CA MET A 665 0.72 58.08 -88.23
C MET A 665 1.84 59.08 -88.56
N LYS A 666 2.99 59.00 -87.89
CA LYS A 666 4.17 59.81 -88.14
C LYS A 666 4.71 59.56 -89.56
N LEU A 667 4.90 58.30 -89.95
CA LEU A 667 5.38 57.92 -91.27
C LEU A 667 4.45 58.41 -92.38
N ASN A 668 3.13 58.29 -92.19
CA ASN A 668 2.14 58.85 -93.12
C ASN A 668 2.25 60.39 -93.18
N GLY A 669 2.43 61.06 -92.04
CA GLY A 669 2.68 62.50 -91.99
C GLY A 669 3.99 62.92 -92.66
N GLU A 670 5.07 62.14 -92.53
CA GLU A 670 6.36 62.36 -93.21
C GLU A 670 6.23 62.18 -94.73
N ILE A 671 5.44 61.21 -95.19
CA ILE A 671 5.09 61.03 -96.61
C ILE A 671 4.27 62.23 -97.12
N GLU A 672 3.24 62.66 -96.38
CA GLU A 672 2.44 63.84 -96.75
C GLU A 672 3.28 65.13 -96.79
N ILE A 673 4.20 65.30 -95.84
CA ILE A 673 5.18 66.40 -95.83
C ILE A 673 6.09 66.32 -97.06
N HIS A 674 6.68 65.17 -97.38
CA HIS A 674 7.52 65.03 -98.59
C HIS A 674 6.74 65.34 -99.88
N VAL A 675 5.48 64.92 -99.99
CA VAL A 675 4.60 65.26 -101.12
C VAL A 675 4.29 66.76 -101.17
N LEU A 676 4.23 67.47 -100.04
CA LEU A 676 4.12 68.93 -99.98
C LEU A 676 5.45 69.64 -100.30
N GLU A 677 6.59 69.10 -99.88
CA GLU A 677 7.91 69.63 -100.19
C GLU A 677 8.24 69.53 -101.68
N GLU A 678 7.91 68.42 -102.34
CA GLU A 678 8.07 68.28 -103.79
C GLU A 678 7.10 69.20 -104.58
N LYS A 679 5.86 69.38 -104.11
CA LYS A 679 4.97 70.43 -104.64
C LYS A 679 5.62 71.82 -104.52
N ILE A 680 6.22 72.14 -103.37
CA ILE A 680 6.94 73.42 -103.16
C ILE A 680 8.19 73.51 -104.06
N ARG A 681 8.93 72.43 -104.26
CA ARG A 681 10.10 72.36 -105.14
C ARG A 681 9.72 72.61 -106.60
N PHE A 682 8.67 71.95 -107.09
CA PHE A 682 8.11 72.16 -108.43
C PHE A 682 7.60 73.60 -108.63
N LEU A 683 6.92 74.18 -107.63
CA LEU A 683 6.48 75.57 -107.67
C LEU A 683 7.65 76.56 -107.69
N LYS A 684 8.71 76.32 -106.89
CA LYS A 684 9.98 77.09 -106.97
C LYS A 684 10.60 77.00 -108.36
N LEU A 685 10.57 75.82 -109.00
CA LEU A 685 11.09 75.59 -110.35
C LEU A 685 10.27 76.37 -111.41
N LYS A 686 8.93 76.36 -111.32
CA LYS A 686 8.06 77.19 -112.17
C LYS A 686 8.25 78.69 -111.94
N ILE A 687 8.47 79.13 -110.69
CA ILE A 687 8.81 80.52 -110.37
C ILE A 687 10.15 80.91 -111.03
N ALA A 688 11.17 80.06 -110.94
CA ALA A 688 12.48 80.31 -111.56
C ALA A 688 12.39 80.41 -113.09
N GLU A 689 11.63 79.54 -113.76
CA GLU A 689 11.41 79.64 -115.22
C GLU A 689 10.57 80.88 -115.59
N LYS A 690 9.60 81.29 -114.78
CA LYS A 690 8.88 82.56 -115.00
C LYS A 690 9.75 83.79 -114.75
N GLN A 691 10.64 83.77 -113.75
CA GLN A 691 11.68 84.80 -113.54
C GLN A 691 12.67 84.85 -114.69
N ARG A 692 13.05 83.72 -115.29
CA ARG A 692 13.87 83.65 -116.51
C ARG A 692 13.14 84.27 -117.70
N GLN A 693 11.84 84.02 -117.87
CA GLN A 693 11.02 84.65 -118.91
C GLN A 693 10.88 86.16 -118.71
N ILE A 694 10.77 86.65 -117.46
CA ILE A 694 10.91 88.08 -117.14
C ILE A 694 12.30 88.58 -117.56
N HIS A 695 13.40 87.93 -117.17
CA HIS A 695 14.77 88.38 -117.47
C HIS A 695 15.04 88.48 -118.97
N VAL A 696 14.51 87.56 -119.78
CA VAL A 696 14.55 87.66 -121.24
C VAL A 696 13.74 88.86 -121.73
N THR A 697 12.53 89.08 -121.20
CA THR A 697 11.68 90.22 -121.57
C THR A 697 12.31 91.57 -121.14
N GLN A 698 12.95 91.63 -119.97
CA GLN A 698 13.70 92.80 -119.49
C GLN A 698 14.93 93.10 -120.36
N LYS A 699 15.57 92.08 -120.97
CA LYS A 699 16.61 92.29 -121.99
C LYS A 699 16.10 92.87 -123.32
N LEU A 700 14.78 92.86 -123.56
CA LEU A 700 14.13 93.55 -124.69
C LEU A 700 13.68 94.99 -124.34
N LEU A 701 13.76 95.39 -123.07
CA LEU A 701 13.41 96.74 -122.62
C LEU A 701 14.35 97.84 -123.17
N PRO A 702 15.67 97.63 -123.34
CA PRO A 702 16.55 98.61 -123.99
C PRO A 702 16.19 98.84 -125.46
N THR A 703 15.80 97.80 -126.20
CA THR A 703 15.33 97.93 -127.59
C THR A 703 14.00 98.68 -127.66
N LYS A 704 13.09 98.50 -126.68
CA LYS A 704 11.87 99.34 -126.55
C LYS A 704 12.25 100.81 -126.35
N LYS A 705 13.19 101.12 -125.43
CA LYS A 705 13.68 102.50 -125.21
C LYS A 705 14.39 103.11 -126.43
N ALA A 706 15.09 102.31 -127.23
CA ALA A 706 15.66 102.75 -128.50
C ALA A 706 14.57 103.10 -129.53
N LEU A 707 13.53 102.27 -129.66
CA LEU A 707 12.39 102.52 -130.54
C LEU A 707 11.59 103.77 -130.12
N ASP A 708 11.43 104.03 -128.82
CA ASP A 708 10.84 105.27 -128.30
C ASP A 708 11.66 106.52 -128.70
N ALA A 709 12.99 106.40 -128.70
CA ALA A 709 13.91 107.47 -129.11
C ALA A 709 13.93 107.68 -130.64
N ASP A 710 13.95 106.61 -131.43
CA ASP A 710 13.81 106.65 -132.90
C ASP A 710 12.52 107.39 -133.29
N LEU A 711 11.40 107.06 -132.64
CA LEU A 711 10.10 107.73 -132.84
C LEU A 711 10.19 109.23 -132.61
N ALA A 712 10.79 109.67 -131.49
CA ALA A 712 10.97 111.09 -131.20
C ALA A 712 11.82 111.81 -132.26
N VAL A 713 12.89 111.17 -132.76
CA VAL A 713 13.74 111.74 -133.84
C VAL A 713 12.97 111.85 -135.16
N LEU A 714 12.24 110.81 -135.57
CA LEU A 714 11.40 110.82 -136.77
C LEU A 714 10.31 111.91 -136.69
N GLN A 715 9.72 112.10 -135.51
CA GLN A 715 8.68 113.10 -135.28
C GLN A 715 9.22 114.54 -135.36
N ILE A 716 10.48 114.77 -134.95
CA ILE A 716 11.20 116.04 -135.15
C ILE A 716 11.56 116.26 -136.62
N GLN A 717 12.01 115.23 -137.35
CA GLN A 717 12.33 115.35 -138.78
C GLN A 717 11.09 115.66 -139.62
N PHE A 718 9.94 115.07 -139.28
CA PHE A 718 8.66 115.34 -139.93
C PHE A 718 8.23 116.82 -139.81
N SER A 719 8.34 117.42 -138.61
CA SER A 719 7.97 118.84 -138.44
C SER A 719 8.89 119.78 -139.24
N GLN A 720 10.20 119.53 -139.23
CA GLN A 720 11.19 120.28 -140.02
C GLN A 720 10.90 120.24 -141.53
N CYS A 721 10.50 119.08 -142.07
CA CYS A 721 10.07 118.97 -143.46
C CYS A 721 8.78 119.77 -143.75
N THR A 722 7.80 119.73 -142.85
CA THR A 722 6.52 120.46 -143.00
C THR A 722 6.73 121.97 -143.07
N ASP A 723 7.57 122.54 -142.21
CA ASP A 723 7.84 123.98 -142.19
C ASP A 723 8.64 124.45 -143.42
N ARG A 724 9.58 123.62 -143.89
CA ARG A 724 10.40 123.90 -145.08
C ARG A 724 9.59 124.06 -146.36
N ILE A 725 8.47 123.33 -146.48
CA ILE A 725 7.53 123.46 -147.61
C ILE A 725 6.79 124.81 -147.51
N ARG A 726 6.27 125.13 -146.32
CA ARG A 726 5.45 126.33 -146.07
C ARG A 726 6.18 127.65 -146.37
N ASP A 727 7.49 127.69 -146.19
CA ASP A 727 8.30 128.86 -146.55
C ASP A 727 8.63 128.95 -148.05
N LEU A 728 8.75 127.82 -148.76
CA LEU A 728 8.91 127.81 -150.22
C LEU A 728 7.64 128.27 -150.95
N GLU A 729 6.46 127.98 -150.41
CA GLU A 729 5.17 128.41 -150.97
C GLU A 729 4.96 129.92 -150.83
N LYS A 730 5.32 130.52 -149.67
CA LYS A 730 5.23 131.98 -149.45
C LYS A 730 6.05 132.79 -150.45
N GLN A 731 7.20 132.28 -150.89
CA GLN A 731 8.07 132.97 -151.85
C GLN A 731 7.47 133.05 -153.27
N LEU A 732 6.39 132.31 -153.56
CA LEU A 732 5.83 132.17 -154.91
C LEU A 732 4.64 133.11 -155.21
N ILE A 733 4.09 133.81 -154.21
CA ILE A 733 2.72 134.40 -154.29
C ILE A 733 2.64 135.92 -154.03
N ASN A 734 3.68 136.57 -153.48
CA ASN A 734 3.58 137.98 -153.05
C ASN A 734 3.32 138.97 -154.23
N PRO A 735 2.30 139.86 -154.16
CA PRO A 735 1.86 140.63 -155.34
C PRO A 735 2.50 142.03 -155.52
N GLU A 736 3.25 142.53 -154.54
CA GLU A 736 3.89 143.86 -154.60
C GLU A 736 5.40 143.75 -154.74
N GLY A 737 5.93 144.15 -155.90
CA GLY A 737 7.36 144.16 -156.22
C GLY A 737 7.64 145.02 -157.45
N GLU A 738 8.66 145.87 -157.38
CA GLU A 738 8.80 147.14 -158.13
C GLU A 738 8.91 147.05 -159.67
N ASN A 739 8.93 145.85 -160.26
CA ASN A 739 9.20 145.64 -161.70
C ASN A 739 7.92 145.50 -162.56
N ARG A 740 6.90 146.36 -162.36
CA ARG A 740 5.63 146.33 -163.12
C ARG A 740 5.13 147.70 -163.62
N THR A 741 6.00 148.70 -163.78
CA THR A 741 5.61 150.02 -164.31
C THR A 741 6.62 150.60 -165.30
N ARG A 742 6.32 150.50 -166.61
CA ARG A 742 6.77 151.49 -167.61
C ARG A 742 5.79 151.56 -168.78
N PHE A 743 5.26 152.74 -169.06
CA PHE A 743 4.61 153.06 -170.33
C PHE A 743 5.68 153.55 -171.34
N ILE A 744 5.63 153.01 -172.57
CA ILE A 744 5.70 153.66 -173.91
C ILE A 744 6.72 154.83 -174.10
N PRO A 745 7.52 154.94 -175.20
CA PRO A 745 7.57 154.13 -176.45
C PRO A 745 8.98 153.63 -176.86
N GLY A 746 9.06 152.86 -177.96
CA GLY A 746 10.16 152.94 -178.93
C GLY A 746 11.20 151.80 -178.93
N LYS A 747 11.18 151.00 -180.02
CA LYS A 747 12.03 149.83 -180.36
C LYS A 747 11.89 148.60 -179.44
N ASP A 748 11.80 147.44 -180.08
CA ASP A 748 11.64 146.14 -179.44
C ASP A 748 12.96 145.59 -178.87
N MET A 749 12.85 144.87 -177.76
CA MET A 749 13.96 144.22 -177.04
C MET A 749 14.09 142.74 -177.43
N THR A 750 15.29 142.19 -177.28
CA THR A 750 15.69 140.90 -177.86
C THR A 750 15.36 139.66 -177.03
N GLN A 751 15.38 138.51 -177.72
CA GLN A 751 14.87 137.21 -177.30
C GLN A 751 15.55 136.60 -176.04
N GLU A 752 16.78 137.02 -175.71
CA GLU A 752 17.56 136.44 -174.60
C GLU A 752 17.04 136.82 -173.20
N GLU A 753 16.43 138.00 -173.03
CA GLU A 753 15.99 138.47 -171.72
C GLU A 753 14.71 137.77 -171.22
N MET A 754 13.85 137.33 -172.14
CA MET A 754 12.63 136.60 -171.81
C MET A 754 12.92 135.21 -171.22
N ILE A 755 13.94 134.53 -171.74
CA ILE A 755 14.31 133.16 -171.35
C ILE A 755 14.76 133.12 -169.87
N LYS A 756 15.64 134.06 -169.46
CA LYS A 756 16.20 134.12 -168.09
C LYS A 756 15.13 134.23 -166.99
N LYS A 757 13.99 134.88 -167.27
CA LYS A 757 12.86 134.95 -166.32
C LYS A 757 12.09 133.62 -166.22
N LEU A 758 11.95 132.88 -167.31
CA LEU A 758 11.20 131.62 -167.33
C LEU A 758 11.89 130.52 -166.52
N ASP A 759 13.21 130.38 -166.66
CA ASP A 759 14.00 129.39 -165.92
C ASP A 759 13.92 129.58 -164.41
N SER A 760 13.93 130.84 -163.95
CA SER A 760 13.84 131.17 -162.52
C SER A 760 12.54 130.66 -161.87
N MET A 761 11.42 130.67 -162.60
CA MET A 761 10.14 130.14 -162.08
C MET A 761 10.09 128.61 -162.02
N ASN A 762 10.65 127.93 -163.03
CA ASN A 762 10.65 126.47 -163.07
C ASN A 762 11.50 125.85 -161.93
N GLY A 763 12.58 126.55 -161.53
CA GLY A 763 13.46 126.12 -160.43
C GLY A 763 12.78 126.00 -159.05
N TYR A 764 11.74 126.80 -158.77
CA TYR A 764 11.02 126.72 -157.49
C TYR A 764 10.02 125.56 -157.44
N ARG A 765 9.27 125.31 -158.53
CA ARG A 765 8.28 124.22 -158.59
C ARG A 765 8.89 122.84 -158.32
N LYS A 766 10.13 122.58 -158.78
CA LYS A 766 10.79 121.30 -158.54
C LYS A 766 11.09 121.07 -157.05
N LYS A 767 11.63 122.08 -156.36
CA LYS A 767 12.01 122.00 -154.93
C LYS A 767 10.84 121.67 -153.99
N ILE A 768 9.61 122.06 -154.34
CA ILE A 768 8.42 121.76 -153.54
C ILE A 768 8.05 120.27 -153.65
N LYS A 769 8.06 119.69 -154.87
CA LYS A 769 7.80 118.26 -155.07
C LYS A 769 8.77 117.36 -154.30
N ASP A 770 10.07 117.63 -154.46
CA ASP A 770 11.16 116.86 -153.84
C ASP A 770 11.09 116.89 -152.29
N ALA A 771 10.39 117.87 -151.70
CA ALA A 771 10.13 117.96 -150.27
C ALA A 771 8.85 117.20 -149.84
N THR A 772 7.77 117.28 -150.62
CA THR A 772 6.51 116.56 -150.32
C THR A 772 6.64 115.03 -150.33
N GLU A 773 7.47 114.47 -151.22
CA GLU A 773 7.68 113.01 -151.27
C GLU A 773 8.39 112.48 -150.01
N LYS A 774 9.38 113.23 -149.49
CA LYS A 774 10.08 112.90 -148.23
C LYS A 774 9.16 112.94 -147.01
N MET A 775 8.21 113.88 -146.99
CA MET A 775 7.23 114.01 -145.91
C MET A 775 6.34 112.77 -145.80
N MET A 776 5.89 112.20 -146.94
CA MET A 776 5.03 111.00 -146.91
C MET A 776 5.77 109.73 -146.47
N ALA A 777 7.06 109.59 -146.80
CA ALA A 777 7.87 108.45 -146.34
C ALA A 777 7.99 108.40 -144.81
N LEU A 778 8.26 109.56 -144.17
CA LEU A 778 8.38 109.67 -142.70
C LEU A 778 7.10 109.28 -141.96
N VAL A 779 5.91 109.61 -142.51
CA VAL A 779 4.62 109.25 -141.90
C VAL A 779 4.43 107.72 -141.84
N ALA A 780 4.82 107.01 -142.91
CA ALA A 780 4.70 105.55 -142.96
C ALA A 780 5.55 104.88 -141.87
N GLU A 781 6.84 105.23 -141.78
CA GLU A 781 7.75 104.64 -140.78
C GLU A 781 7.30 104.91 -139.34
N LEU A 782 6.87 106.15 -139.05
CA LEU A 782 6.44 106.57 -137.72
C LEU A 782 5.22 105.76 -137.25
N SER A 783 4.23 105.54 -138.13
CA SER A 783 3.04 104.73 -137.80
C SER A 783 3.39 103.27 -137.45
N MET A 784 4.31 102.64 -138.21
CA MET A 784 4.67 101.23 -138.02
C MET A 784 5.48 101.02 -136.73
N LYS A 785 6.39 101.95 -136.42
CA LYS A 785 7.17 101.96 -135.17
C LYS A 785 6.26 102.14 -133.94
N GLN A 786 5.24 103.00 -134.04
CA GLN A 786 4.33 103.30 -132.94
C GLN A 786 3.43 102.12 -132.55
N ALA A 787 2.97 101.31 -133.53
CA ALA A 787 2.19 100.11 -133.26
C ALA A 787 2.98 99.06 -132.46
N LEU A 788 4.22 98.76 -132.88
CA LEU A 788 5.07 97.74 -132.26
C LEU A 788 5.39 98.05 -130.78
N ALA A 789 5.55 99.33 -130.44
CA ALA A 789 5.84 99.78 -129.07
C ALA A 789 4.67 99.51 -128.09
N ILE A 790 3.42 99.57 -128.58
CA ILE A 790 2.20 99.33 -127.78
C ILE A 790 2.02 97.84 -127.51
N GLU A 791 2.26 96.99 -128.51
CA GLU A 791 2.09 95.54 -128.41
C GLU A 791 3.07 94.93 -127.39
N LEU A 792 4.34 95.34 -127.44
CA LEU A 792 5.36 94.97 -126.44
C LEU A 792 5.00 95.45 -125.01
N GLN A 793 4.38 96.63 -124.88
CA GLN A 793 4.01 97.16 -123.56
C GLN A 793 2.86 96.35 -122.91
N LYS A 794 1.92 95.83 -123.72
CA LYS A 794 0.87 94.94 -123.23
C LYS A 794 1.44 93.60 -122.78
N GLU A 795 2.34 92.99 -123.57
CA GLU A 795 2.90 91.66 -123.27
C GLU A 795 3.78 91.63 -122.00
N VAL A 796 4.27 92.77 -121.54
CA VAL A 796 4.93 92.91 -120.22
C VAL A 796 3.90 92.88 -119.09
N MET A 797 2.85 93.70 -119.19
CA MET A 797 1.83 93.86 -118.15
C MET A 797 1.09 92.54 -117.88
N ASP A 798 0.69 91.82 -118.94
CA ASP A 798 0.01 90.52 -118.84
C ASP A 798 0.86 89.46 -118.10
N LYS A 799 2.21 89.58 -118.11
CA LYS A 799 3.14 88.67 -117.41
C LYS A 799 3.35 89.06 -115.95
N GLU A 800 3.33 90.35 -115.63
CA GLU A 800 3.52 90.85 -114.26
C GLU A 800 2.29 90.53 -113.38
N ASP A 801 1.07 90.74 -113.90
CA ASP A 801 -0.20 90.42 -113.22
C ASP A 801 -0.32 88.92 -112.89
N PHE A 802 0.11 88.03 -113.81
CA PHE A 802 0.12 86.59 -113.59
C PHE A 802 0.97 86.20 -112.37
N ILE A 803 2.13 86.85 -112.19
CA ILE A 803 3.08 86.55 -111.13
C ILE A 803 2.62 87.13 -109.79
N PHE A 804 2.05 88.34 -109.79
CA PHE A 804 1.41 88.90 -108.60
C PHE A 804 0.28 88.00 -108.08
N SER A 805 -0.57 87.49 -108.99
CA SER A 805 -1.65 86.54 -108.67
C SER A 805 -1.13 85.22 -108.07
N CYS A 806 -0.03 84.68 -108.60
CA CYS A 806 0.60 83.47 -108.05
C CYS A 806 1.20 83.70 -106.65
N ASN A 807 1.99 84.77 -106.48
CA ASN A 807 2.65 85.07 -105.21
C ASN A 807 1.64 85.33 -104.09
N SER A 808 0.59 86.13 -104.35
CA SER A 808 -0.41 86.45 -103.33
C SER A 808 -1.28 85.24 -102.92
N ARG A 809 -1.35 84.18 -103.75
CA ARG A 809 -1.95 82.89 -103.34
C ARG A 809 -1.02 82.08 -102.46
N ILE A 810 0.27 82.02 -102.80
CA ILE A 810 1.31 81.32 -102.03
C ILE A 810 1.42 81.92 -100.62
N GLU A 811 1.48 83.24 -100.49
CA GLU A 811 1.50 83.94 -99.19
C GLU A 811 0.27 83.67 -98.32
N LYS A 812 -0.88 83.38 -98.93
CA LYS A 812 -2.15 83.07 -98.25
C LYS A 812 -2.37 81.57 -98.03
N GLY A 813 -1.42 80.71 -98.40
CA GLY A 813 -1.56 79.25 -98.35
C GLY A 813 -2.67 78.70 -99.25
N LEU A 814 -3.13 79.46 -100.25
CA LEU A 814 -4.25 79.09 -101.12
C LEU A 814 -3.77 78.32 -102.36
N PRO A 815 -4.51 77.31 -102.83
CA PRO A 815 -4.20 76.61 -104.07
C PRO A 815 -4.03 77.55 -105.26
N LEU A 816 -2.99 77.28 -106.07
CA LEU A 816 -2.78 77.95 -107.35
C LEU A 816 -3.88 77.60 -108.36
N ASN A 817 -3.90 78.27 -109.50
CA ASN A 817 -4.96 78.08 -110.49
C ASN A 817 -5.02 76.63 -111.02
N LYS A 818 -6.24 76.12 -111.30
CA LYS A 818 -6.53 74.72 -111.68
C LYS A 818 -5.77 74.21 -112.91
N ASP A 819 -5.27 75.12 -113.74
CA ASP A 819 -4.47 74.76 -114.93
C ASP A 819 -3.05 74.34 -114.54
N ILE A 820 -2.47 74.95 -113.49
CA ILE A 820 -1.18 74.56 -112.91
C ILE A 820 -1.31 73.20 -112.20
N GLU A 821 -2.44 72.98 -111.53
CA GLU A 821 -2.80 71.71 -110.89
C GLU A 821 -2.95 70.56 -111.91
N ARG A 822 -3.60 70.82 -113.05
CA ARG A 822 -3.74 69.83 -114.14
C ARG A 822 -2.41 69.45 -114.80
N GLU A 823 -1.46 70.39 -114.91
CA GLU A 823 -0.10 70.07 -115.35
C GLU A 823 0.69 69.26 -114.31
N TRP A 824 0.58 69.62 -113.03
CA TRP A 824 1.22 68.88 -111.93
C TRP A 824 0.74 67.42 -111.83
N LEU A 825 -0.57 67.21 -111.95
CA LEU A 825 -1.19 65.87 -112.04
C LEU A 825 -0.78 65.08 -113.29
N LYS A 826 -0.09 65.69 -114.27
CA LYS A 826 0.53 64.94 -115.38
C LYS A 826 1.91 64.44 -114.97
N VAL A 827 2.77 65.33 -114.44
CA VAL A 827 4.14 65.01 -113.99
C VAL A 827 4.15 63.87 -112.96
N LEU A 828 3.29 63.93 -111.93
CA LEU A 828 3.25 62.88 -110.89
C LEU A 828 3.00 61.47 -111.45
N ARG A 829 2.18 61.31 -112.50
CA ARG A 829 1.93 60.00 -113.12
C ARG A 829 3.11 59.49 -113.92
N ASP A 830 3.85 60.40 -114.56
CA ASP A 830 5.08 60.08 -115.28
C ASP A 830 6.19 59.65 -114.28
N GLU A 831 6.19 60.20 -113.06
CA GLU A 831 7.10 59.83 -111.95
C GLU A 831 6.72 58.51 -111.25
N GLU A 832 5.43 58.27 -110.96
CA GLU A 832 4.95 56.99 -110.39
C GLU A 832 5.29 55.80 -111.30
N MET A 833 5.10 55.95 -112.62
CA MET A 833 5.49 54.95 -113.62
C MET A 833 6.99 54.65 -113.60
N TYR A 834 7.83 55.64 -113.32
CA TYR A 834 9.29 55.47 -113.23
C TYR A 834 9.70 54.78 -111.93
N ALA A 835 9.04 55.11 -110.81
CA ALA A 835 9.30 54.49 -109.50
C ALA A 835 8.94 53.00 -109.48
N LEU A 836 7.79 52.62 -110.07
CA LEU A 836 7.36 51.21 -110.15
C LEU A 836 8.37 50.34 -110.92
N ALA A 837 8.89 50.83 -112.05
CA ALA A 837 9.90 50.13 -112.85
C ALA A 837 11.26 49.96 -112.13
N ILE A 838 11.56 50.78 -111.12
CA ILE A 838 12.73 50.62 -110.25
C ILE A 838 12.45 49.58 -109.16
N ALA A 839 11.26 49.58 -108.57
CA ALA A 839 10.87 48.66 -107.51
C ALA A 839 10.76 47.20 -107.99
N GLU A 840 10.18 46.96 -109.17
CA GLU A 840 10.11 45.62 -109.78
C GLU A 840 11.51 45.02 -109.95
N LYS A 841 12.44 45.82 -110.48
CA LYS A 841 13.84 45.45 -110.73
C LYS A 841 14.65 45.18 -109.44
N SER A 842 14.25 45.72 -108.29
CA SER A 842 14.89 45.40 -107.00
C SER A 842 14.33 44.12 -106.37
N GLN A 843 13.05 43.80 -106.61
CA GLN A 843 12.46 42.53 -106.16
C GLN A 843 13.06 41.33 -106.91
N GLU A 844 13.32 41.44 -108.22
CA GLU A 844 14.03 40.39 -108.98
C GLU A 844 15.40 40.07 -108.39
N PHE A 845 16.13 41.09 -107.91
CA PHE A 845 17.47 40.93 -107.33
C PHE A 845 17.42 40.20 -105.98
N LEU A 846 16.50 40.58 -105.09
CA LEU A 846 16.30 39.91 -103.79
C LEU A 846 15.75 38.48 -103.94
N ALA A 847 14.90 38.24 -104.94
CA ALA A 847 14.37 36.91 -105.25
C ALA A 847 15.43 35.95 -105.83
N ALA A 848 16.56 36.47 -106.34
CA ALA A 848 17.70 35.66 -106.72
C ALA A 848 18.49 35.18 -105.48
N ASP A 849 18.87 36.10 -104.59
CA ASP A 849 19.73 35.82 -103.42
C ASP A 849 19.17 34.69 -102.54
N ILE A 850 17.86 34.74 -102.23
CA ILE A 850 17.16 33.74 -101.40
C ILE A 850 17.21 32.32 -102.02
N ARG A 851 17.41 32.21 -103.34
CA ARG A 851 17.44 30.94 -104.06
C ARG A 851 18.83 30.29 -104.12
N GLN A 852 19.87 30.94 -103.59
CA GLN A 852 21.22 30.39 -103.59
C GLN A 852 21.45 29.47 -102.38
N LEU A 853 21.79 28.20 -102.63
CA LEU A 853 22.17 27.27 -101.56
C LEU A 853 23.58 27.60 -101.01
N PRO A 854 23.93 27.22 -99.77
CA PRO A 854 25.24 27.51 -99.16
C PRO A 854 26.47 26.97 -99.92
N ASN A 855 26.26 26.07 -100.87
CA ASN A 855 27.24 25.53 -101.81
C ASN A 855 27.20 26.19 -103.21
N GLY A 856 26.63 27.40 -103.32
CA GLY A 856 26.71 28.30 -104.48
C GLY A 856 25.74 28.01 -105.63
N VAL A 857 24.97 26.92 -105.55
CA VAL A 857 24.03 26.48 -106.59
C VAL A 857 22.65 27.10 -106.35
N TYR A 858 22.05 27.72 -107.37
CA TYR A 858 20.68 28.22 -107.32
C TYR A 858 19.66 27.09 -107.47
N THR A 859 18.60 27.12 -106.67
CA THR A 859 17.48 26.16 -106.72
C THR A 859 16.13 26.84 -106.89
N THR A 860 15.19 26.16 -107.53
CA THR A 860 13.79 26.60 -107.69
C THR A 860 12.83 25.87 -106.74
N ALA A 861 13.33 24.99 -105.86
CA ALA A 861 12.53 24.24 -104.90
C ALA A 861 12.44 24.95 -103.53
N GLU A 862 11.22 25.07 -102.99
CA GLU A 862 10.99 25.69 -101.69
C GLU A 862 11.53 24.84 -100.51
N PRO A 863 12.22 25.44 -99.53
CA PRO A 863 12.70 24.71 -98.35
C PRO A 863 11.55 24.33 -97.41
N ARG A 864 11.58 23.10 -96.87
CA ARG A 864 10.56 22.62 -95.92
C ARG A 864 10.96 22.95 -94.47
N PRO A 865 10.03 23.46 -93.63
CA PRO A 865 10.27 23.62 -92.19
C PRO A 865 10.39 22.25 -91.50
N ASN A 866 11.57 21.95 -90.94
CA ASN A 866 11.85 20.68 -90.26
C ASN A 866 11.80 20.75 -88.73
N ALA A 867 11.56 21.93 -88.16
CA ALA A 867 11.35 22.15 -86.73
C ALA A 867 10.48 23.40 -86.50
N TYR A 868 9.83 23.48 -85.34
CA TYR A 868 9.17 24.68 -84.85
C TYR A 868 9.97 25.29 -83.69
N ILE A 869 10.05 26.63 -83.67
CA ILE A 869 10.71 27.41 -82.62
C ILE A 869 9.61 28.15 -81.85
N PRO A 870 9.40 27.87 -80.55
CA PRO A 870 8.40 28.59 -79.76
C PRO A 870 8.83 30.03 -79.48
N GLU A 871 7.96 30.99 -79.77
CA GLU A 871 8.19 32.44 -79.63
C GLU A 871 7.94 32.91 -78.17
N ALA A 872 8.58 32.26 -77.20
CA ALA A 872 8.49 32.61 -75.78
C ALA A 872 9.87 33.07 -75.25
N GLU A 873 10.00 34.37 -74.97
CA GLU A 873 11.30 35.05 -74.76
C GLU A 873 12.13 34.55 -73.56
N ALA A 874 11.54 33.75 -72.66
CA ALA A 874 12.21 33.18 -71.49
C ALA A 874 13.05 31.91 -71.77
N ALA A 875 13.18 31.45 -73.02
CA ALA A 875 13.96 30.26 -73.36
C ALA A 875 14.76 30.41 -74.66
N LEU A 876 16.01 29.91 -74.66
CA LEU A 876 16.87 29.84 -75.84
C LEU A 876 16.21 29.04 -76.98
N PRO A 877 16.40 29.42 -78.27
CA PRO A 877 15.72 28.84 -79.43
C PRO A 877 16.28 27.45 -79.81
N LEU A 878 16.09 26.49 -78.91
CA LEU A 878 16.31 25.05 -79.07
C LEU A 878 15.30 24.39 -80.05
N PRO A 879 15.52 24.17 -81.37
CA PRO A 879 14.54 23.45 -82.19
C PRO A 879 14.28 22.05 -81.63
N LYS A 880 13.03 21.79 -81.25
CA LYS A 880 12.60 20.48 -80.74
C LYS A 880 12.01 19.65 -81.88
N PRO A 881 12.37 18.37 -82.02
CA PRO A 881 11.67 17.48 -82.94
C PRO A 881 10.23 17.27 -82.47
N TYR A 882 9.30 17.17 -83.41
CA TYR A 882 7.97 16.67 -83.09
C TYR A 882 8.09 15.23 -82.55
N GLY A 883 7.31 14.91 -81.52
CA GLY A 883 7.31 13.57 -80.92
C GLY A 883 6.65 12.51 -81.82
N ALA A 884 6.25 11.37 -81.23
CA ALA A 884 5.64 10.25 -81.95
C ALA A 884 4.33 10.57 -82.69
N LEU A 885 3.78 11.78 -82.52
CA LEU A 885 2.65 12.34 -83.26
C LEU A 885 3.08 13.61 -84.01
N ALA A 886 3.88 13.43 -85.07
CA ALA A 886 4.32 14.53 -85.93
C ALA A 886 3.18 15.06 -86.83
N PRO A 887 3.04 16.39 -87.05
CA PRO A 887 2.04 16.93 -87.96
C PRO A 887 2.29 16.54 -89.41
N PHE A 888 1.55 15.56 -89.92
CA PHE A 888 1.60 15.16 -91.32
C PHE A 888 0.83 16.17 -92.20
N LYS A 889 1.55 17.03 -92.94
CA LYS A 889 0.94 17.82 -94.02
C LYS A 889 0.50 16.85 -95.13
N PRO A 890 -0.81 16.73 -95.44
CA PRO A 890 -1.27 15.81 -96.48
C PRO A 890 -0.65 16.16 -97.83
N SER A 891 -0.07 15.16 -98.51
CA SER A 891 0.31 15.30 -99.91
C SER A 891 -0.93 15.53 -100.76
N GLU A 892 -0.89 16.54 -101.63
CA GLU A 892 -1.95 16.76 -102.61
C GLU A 892 -2.10 15.52 -103.52
N PRO A 893 -3.33 15.12 -103.88
CA PRO A 893 -3.56 13.91 -104.67
C PRO A 893 -3.02 14.10 -106.09
N GLY A 894 -1.86 13.49 -106.38
CA GLY A 894 -1.26 13.48 -107.71
C GLY A 894 -2.24 12.97 -108.77
N ALA A 895 -2.24 13.60 -109.95
CA ALA A 895 -3.30 13.55 -110.96
C ALA A 895 -3.53 12.19 -111.67
N ASN A 896 -3.12 11.06 -111.10
CA ASN A 896 -3.22 9.72 -111.68
C ASN A 896 -3.52 8.63 -110.63
N MET A 897 -4.75 8.61 -110.08
CA MET A 897 -5.32 7.40 -109.48
C MET A 897 -6.75 7.14 -109.98
N ARG A 898 -7.06 5.88 -110.25
CA ARG A 898 -8.30 5.44 -110.92
C ARG A 898 -9.46 5.33 -109.94
N HIS A 899 -10.67 5.66 -110.41
CA HIS A 899 -11.90 5.55 -109.62
C HIS A 899 -12.15 4.12 -109.12
N ILE A 900 -12.37 3.96 -107.80
CA ILE A 900 -12.95 2.77 -107.20
C ILE A 900 -14.30 3.18 -106.59
N ARG A 901 -15.40 2.52 -107.00
CA ARG A 901 -16.74 2.80 -106.47
C ARG A 901 -16.86 2.27 -105.03
N LYS A 902 -17.41 3.08 -104.12
CA LYS A 902 -17.74 2.65 -102.75
C LYS A 902 -18.93 1.68 -102.76
N PRO A 903 -18.90 0.58 -101.99
CA PRO A 903 -20.10 -0.22 -101.72
C PRO A 903 -21.05 0.53 -100.77
N VAL A 904 -22.36 0.30 -100.90
CA VAL A 904 -23.37 0.87 -100.01
C VAL A 904 -23.63 -0.09 -98.85
N ILE A 905 -23.43 0.38 -97.62
CA ILE A 905 -23.75 -0.35 -96.39
C ILE A 905 -25.17 0.09 -95.96
N LYS A 906 -26.02 -0.88 -95.59
CA LYS A 906 -27.38 -0.61 -95.09
C LYS A 906 -27.34 -0.13 -93.64
N PRO A 907 -28.30 0.72 -93.21
CA PRO A 907 -28.46 1.03 -91.80
C PRO A 907 -28.88 -0.22 -91.02
N ILE A 908 -28.47 -0.27 -89.75
CA ILE A 908 -29.04 -1.13 -88.71
C ILE A 908 -29.66 -0.16 -87.70
N GLU A 909 -30.89 -0.45 -87.28
CA GLU A 909 -31.65 0.36 -86.32
C GLU A 909 -31.16 0.11 -84.87
N ILE A 910 -31.59 0.96 -83.93
CA ILE A 910 -31.10 1.02 -82.54
C ILE A 910 -31.57 -0.19 -81.72
#